data_AF-A0AA38HWD3-F1
#
_entry.id   AF-A0AA38HWD3-F1
#
_cell.length_a   1.000
_cell.length_b   1.000
_cell.length_c   1.000
_cell.angle_alpha   90.00
_cell.angle_beta   90.00
_cell.angle_gamma   90.00
#
_symmetry.space_group_name_H-M   'P 1'
#
loop_
_entity.id
_entity.type
_entity.pdbx_description
1 polymer ?
#
loop_
_entity_poly.entity_id
_entity_poly.type
_entity_poly.pdbx_seq_one_letter_code
_entity_poly.pdbx_strand_id
1 'polypeptide(L)'
;MSFSVTNKLFPSNHKTVFVLDHTPYFGISCESPIELEFLKARAPGFIPMTPICKSLWTSSVESAIEYCRIVWDLFPQGKLVRFIASDTVAHILNTWSPSQQNLSHIMNAMSLIGVPPPHAINRNLEYTVLHGLRAAIEALSDCTEIQGKKMKSQSFGDVQTKLVNRCRVICITSARDNDSMKRLEEIFLSVLQQQNKVATGSDRLLTIDHCHLVIINTFPVNIESQVNNHSPKNLSPILTTEVHSIKAPLISNKLSTLILEHYNLGSTTVTGIPMKEEQNASSSANYDVEIYHSSDAHTAILKGNALDSSAIRTVKDGLEYETVTLKWCTPRGCTGSELQNCTAMHRITPVDVNSRPSLCLINFLLNGRSVMLEMPRKAGGKITSHLLASHGGEIFIHTLCTARSVLEDPPSISEGCGGRVTDYRITDFGVLIKQNTLVPIKTAFVEEGNRPMQKMKTRLNRHTKYWPLTISSTLIFNLKGYIDPLPSIITKEKITEDEVFQCRRIIYNLIALESKNESLYPLNTGQRVKGQKREDQYKAMWNELETLLKKNLHTADHRNIYNCLLECHKFNFDEEKLSEKVELDEALRELDHIGPSKSEPDAPRASVIRATTDSPMSPPPLTSINPPTTKSSTSRSTGIYSAPRTLLDMFTSQEKVKSRPEFTGRSTGGSVAKLYANHKYADSGSRGESMEVE
;
A
#
# COMPACT_ATOMS: atom_id res chain seq x y z
N MET A 1 -6.48 22.68 24.92
CA MET A 1 -5.61 23.55 24.10
C MET A 1 -5.63 23.02 22.67
N SER A 2 -6.19 23.79 21.74
CA SER A 2 -6.40 23.41 20.34
C SER A 2 -5.06 23.41 19.58
N PHE A 3 -4.49 22.22 19.39
CA PHE A 3 -3.36 22.03 18.48
C PHE A 3 -3.81 22.36 17.05
N SER A 4 -3.37 23.51 16.53
CA SER A 4 -3.74 23.98 15.21
C SER A 4 -3.22 23.05 14.11
N VAL A 5 -4.16 22.47 13.36
CA VAL A 5 -3.99 21.55 12.24
C VAL A 5 -3.36 22.23 11.01
N THR A 6 -3.17 23.55 11.02
CA THR A 6 -2.65 24.31 9.86
C THR A 6 -1.14 24.18 9.59
N ASN A 7 -0.34 23.63 10.52
CA ASN A 7 1.10 23.44 10.29
C ASN A 7 1.47 22.22 9.42
N LYS A 8 0.52 21.32 9.14
CA LYS A 8 0.80 20.04 8.44
C LYS A 8 0.78 20.10 6.90
N LEU A 9 0.49 21.24 6.27
CA LEU A 9 0.20 21.24 4.82
C LEU A 9 1.43 21.26 3.89
N PHE A 10 2.62 21.66 4.36
CA PHE A 10 3.91 21.42 3.68
C PHE A 10 5.04 21.38 4.71
N PRO A 11 5.53 20.20 5.13
CA PRO A 11 6.65 20.12 6.06
C PRO A 11 7.95 20.60 5.39
N SER A 12 8.81 21.32 6.13
CA SER A 12 10.13 21.81 5.68
C SER A 12 11.10 20.71 5.21
N ASN A 13 10.68 19.45 5.22
CA ASN A 13 11.46 18.27 4.87
C ASN A 13 11.29 17.81 3.41
N HIS A 14 10.56 18.57 2.58
CA HIS A 14 10.56 18.33 1.13
C HIS A 14 11.92 18.64 0.50
N LYS A 15 12.52 19.78 0.89
CA LYS A 15 13.85 20.23 0.48
C LYS A 15 14.74 20.41 1.70
N THR A 16 15.75 19.55 1.83
CA THR A 16 16.81 19.69 2.84
C THR A 16 18.12 19.97 2.14
N VAL A 17 18.89 20.97 2.57
CA VAL A 17 20.25 21.24 2.07
C VAL A 17 21.24 21.06 3.21
N PHE A 18 22.20 20.16 3.05
CA PHE A 18 23.39 20.11 3.89
C PHE A 18 24.44 21.09 3.37
N VAL A 19 24.92 21.97 4.25
CA VAL A 19 26.08 22.83 4.01
C VAL A 19 27.20 22.34 4.92
N LEU A 20 28.26 21.80 4.32
CA LEU A 20 29.40 21.25 5.04
C LEU A 20 30.59 22.18 4.88
N ASP A 21 31.18 22.58 6.00
CA ASP A 21 32.38 23.39 6.03
C ASP A 21 33.60 22.56 5.57
N HIS A 22 34.22 22.99 4.48
CA HIS A 22 35.42 22.38 3.88
C HIS A 22 36.64 23.31 4.02
N THR A 23 36.60 24.24 4.99
CA THR A 23 37.74 25.10 5.28
C THR A 23 38.89 24.31 5.92
N PRO A 24 40.14 24.83 5.91
CA PRO A 24 41.28 24.14 6.51
C PRO A 24 41.09 23.72 7.97
N TYR A 25 40.26 24.43 8.74
CA TYR A 25 39.94 24.06 10.12
C TYR A 25 39.27 22.68 10.21
N PHE A 26 38.43 22.32 9.23
CA PHE A 26 37.75 21.03 9.22
C PHE A 26 38.68 19.85 8.88
N GLY A 27 39.90 20.12 8.43
CA GLY A 27 40.93 19.11 8.21
C GLY A 27 41.62 18.61 9.50
N ILE A 28 41.38 19.25 10.65
CA ILE A 28 42.01 18.85 11.92
C ILE A 28 41.36 17.59 12.50
N SER A 29 42.13 16.89 13.33
CA SER A 29 41.68 15.71 14.09
C SER A 29 40.53 16.06 15.04
N CYS A 30 39.56 15.15 15.16
CA CYS A 30 38.49 15.23 16.14
C CYS A 30 38.94 14.85 17.56
N GLU A 31 40.18 14.35 17.71
CA GLU A 31 40.77 13.90 18.99
C GLU A 31 39.96 12.77 19.66
N SER A 32 39.40 11.88 18.83
CA SER A 32 38.71 10.66 19.25
C SER A 32 39.40 9.44 18.63
N PRO A 33 40.30 8.78 19.39
CA PRO A 33 41.04 7.62 18.92
C PRO A 33 40.12 6.48 18.49
N ILE A 34 40.41 5.87 17.34
CA ILE A 34 39.77 4.66 16.84
C ILE A 34 40.78 3.53 16.92
N GLU A 35 40.46 2.54 17.74
CA GLU A 35 41.26 1.31 17.84
C GLU A 35 40.97 0.39 16.65
N LEU A 36 42.00 0.08 15.88
CA LEU A 36 41.91 -0.84 14.74
C LEU A 36 42.21 -2.26 15.23
N GLU A 37 41.17 -3.01 15.62
CA GLU A 37 41.31 -4.32 16.28
C GLU A 37 41.74 -5.49 15.35
N PHE A 38 42.00 -5.24 14.06
CA PHE A 38 42.18 -6.27 13.03
C PHE A 38 43.42 -7.20 13.20
N LEU A 39 44.21 -7.03 14.27
CA LEU A 39 45.48 -7.72 14.49
C LEU A 39 45.59 -8.40 15.87
N LYS A 40 44.50 -8.55 16.63
CA LYS A 40 44.52 -9.23 17.94
C LYS A 40 44.91 -10.72 17.92
N ALA A 41 45.21 -11.30 16.74
CA ALA A 41 45.67 -12.68 16.62
C ALA A 41 47.07 -12.78 15.99
N ARG A 42 48.01 -13.33 16.79
CA ARG A 42 49.27 -14.02 16.42
C ARG A 42 50.56 -13.17 16.40
N ALA A 43 51.26 -13.14 17.54
CA ALA A 43 52.67 -13.53 17.74
C ALA A 43 53.27 -12.79 18.95
N PRO A 44 54.19 -13.40 19.73
CA PRO A 44 54.98 -12.66 20.72
C PRO A 44 55.86 -11.63 20.00
N GLY A 45 55.81 -10.35 20.45
CA GLY A 45 56.56 -9.24 19.85
C GLY A 45 55.76 -8.28 18.96
N PHE A 46 54.43 -8.40 18.92
CA PHE A 46 53.58 -7.50 18.15
C PHE A 46 53.48 -6.09 18.77
N ILE A 47 53.82 -5.06 17.98
CA ILE A 47 53.65 -3.65 18.37
C ILE A 47 52.24 -3.21 17.94
N PRO A 48 51.36 -2.82 18.88
CA PRO A 48 50.02 -2.35 18.53
C PRO A 48 50.12 -1.10 17.64
N MET A 49 49.33 -1.06 16.56
CA MET A 49 49.29 0.12 15.70
C MET A 49 48.78 1.32 16.49
N THR A 50 49.36 2.49 16.22
CA THR A 50 48.89 3.75 16.80
C THR A 50 47.43 3.98 16.40
N PRO A 51 46.53 4.28 17.36
CA PRO A 51 45.15 4.65 17.06
C PRO A 51 45.10 5.82 16.08
N ILE A 52 44.13 5.80 15.18
CA ILE A 52 43.89 6.91 14.24
C ILE A 52 42.70 7.73 14.69
N CYS A 53 42.69 9.01 14.38
CA CYS A 53 41.54 9.89 14.62
C CYS A 53 40.92 10.30 13.28
N LYS A 54 39.60 10.46 13.26
CA LYS A 54 38.89 11.10 12.13
C LYS A 54 39.15 12.60 12.15
N SER A 55 39.00 13.24 11.00
CA SER A 55 38.94 14.72 10.95
C SER A 55 37.53 15.21 11.30
N LEU A 56 37.38 16.50 11.62
CA LEU A 56 36.06 17.14 11.77
C LEU A 56 35.24 17.00 10.48
N TRP A 57 35.87 17.15 9.32
CA TRP A 57 35.28 16.91 8.00
C TRP A 57 34.73 15.49 7.88
N THR A 58 35.55 14.48 8.16
CA THR A 58 35.16 13.07 8.06
C THR A 58 33.96 12.77 8.96
N SER A 59 33.99 13.21 10.23
CA SER A 59 32.87 13.02 11.16
C SER A 59 31.58 13.71 10.68
N SER A 60 31.70 14.89 10.07
CA SER A 60 30.56 15.65 9.52
C SER A 60 29.95 14.95 8.30
N VAL A 61 30.79 14.52 7.36
CA VAL A 61 30.38 13.82 6.14
C VAL A 61 29.71 12.47 6.48
N GLU A 62 30.33 11.64 7.33
CA GLU A 62 29.75 10.36 7.76
C GLU A 62 28.36 10.54 8.37
N SER A 63 28.21 11.51 9.28
CA SER A 63 26.95 11.77 9.97
C SER A 63 25.86 12.29 9.02
N ALA A 64 26.22 13.14 8.06
CA ALA A 64 25.28 13.65 7.06
C ALA A 64 24.87 12.59 6.03
N ILE A 65 25.77 11.66 5.68
CA ILE A 65 25.46 10.51 4.81
C ILE A 65 24.50 9.55 5.52
N GLU A 66 24.74 9.25 6.79
CA GLU A 66 23.85 8.37 7.57
C GLU A 66 22.44 8.95 7.70
N TYR A 67 22.34 10.27 7.92
CA TYR A 67 21.07 10.99 7.86
C TYR A 67 20.35 10.74 6.52
N CYS A 68 21.05 10.82 5.39
CA CYS A 68 20.46 10.62 4.07
C CYS A 68 20.08 9.18 3.79
N ARG A 69 20.85 8.20 4.28
CA ARG A 69 20.49 6.79 4.21
C ARG A 69 19.14 6.54 4.85
N ILE A 70 18.94 7.02 6.08
CA ILE A 70 17.66 6.90 6.80
C ILE A 70 16.52 7.56 6.01
N VAL A 71 16.73 8.78 5.48
CA VAL A 71 15.72 9.48 4.68
C VAL A 71 15.34 8.68 3.44
N TRP A 72 16.31 8.17 2.67
CA TRP A 72 16.03 7.50 1.41
C TRP A 72 15.48 6.08 1.58
N ASP A 73 15.81 5.39 2.67
CA ASP A 73 15.18 4.11 3.02
C ASP A 73 13.70 4.29 3.35
N LEU A 74 13.35 5.34 4.11
CA LEU A 74 11.98 5.59 4.56
C LEU A 74 11.12 6.30 3.51
N PHE A 75 11.75 7.14 2.69
CA PHE A 75 11.10 8.01 1.71
C PHE A 75 11.80 7.91 0.35
N PRO A 76 11.55 6.83 -0.43
CA PRO A 76 12.18 6.65 -1.74
C PRO A 76 11.76 7.72 -2.76
N GLN A 77 10.69 8.47 -2.49
CA GLN A 77 10.23 9.59 -3.31
C GLN A 77 9.74 10.75 -2.44
N GLY A 78 9.78 11.96 -2.99
CA GLY A 78 9.14 13.14 -2.40
C GLY A 78 9.93 13.88 -1.32
N LYS A 79 11.01 13.29 -0.79
CA LYS A 79 11.94 13.93 0.15
C LYS A 79 13.32 14.02 -0.50
N LEU A 80 13.79 15.25 -0.71
CA LEU A 80 15.00 15.51 -1.47
C LEU A 80 16.07 16.14 -0.57
N VAL A 81 17.31 15.71 -0.76
CA VAL A 81 18.46 16.22 -0.01
C VAL A 81 19.54 16.69 -0.99
N ARG A 82 20.05 17.90 -0.79
CA ARG A 82 21.15 18.49 -1.56
C ARG A 82 22.36 18.69 -0.66
N PHE A 83 23.55 18.44 -1.18
CA PHE A 83 24.81 18.64 -0.49
C PHE A 83 25.61 19.77 -1.15
N ILE A 84 26.11 20.66 -0.30
CA ILE A 84 27.01 21.75 -0.68
C ILE A 84 28.18 21.74 0.28
N ALA A 85 29.40 21.63 -0.24
CA ALA A 85 30.61 21.86 0.54
C ALA A 85 31.08 23.30 0.32
N SER A 86 31.64 23.94 1.35
CA SER A 86 32.00 25.36 1.29
C SER A 86 33.42 25.59 1.76
N ASP A 87 34.24 26.19 0.89
CA ASP A 87 35.61 26.63 1.19
C ASP A 87 35.80 28.09 0.75
N THR A 88 36.71 28.34 -0.19
CA THR A 88 36.82 29.57 -0.97
C THR A 88 35.66 29.81 -1.93
N VAL A 89 34.92 28.75 -2.28
CA VAL A 89 33.73 28.78 -3.13
C VAL A 89 32.69 27.77 -2.62
N ALA A 90 31.50 27.77 -3.23
CA ALA A 90 30.48 26.75 -2.97
C ALA A 90 30.60 25.61 -3.99
N HIS A 91 30.78 24.38 -3.51
CA HIS A 91 30.82 23.16 -4.31
C HIS A 91 29.49 22.43 -4.20
N ILE A 92 28.70 22.48 -5.27
CA ILE A 92 27.39 21.82 -5.35
C ILE A 92 27.59 20.36 -5.77
N LEU A 93 27.27 19.40 -4.89
CA LEU A 93 27.57 17.98 -5.10
C LEU A 93 26.44 17.19 -5.78
N ASN A 94 25.21 17.70 -5.68
CA ASN A 94 24.05 17.16 -6.39
C ASN A 94 22.96 18.24 -6.58
N THR A 95 21.85 17.85 -7.21
CA THR A 95 20.70 18.69 -7.54
C THR A 95 19.40 18.07 -6.99
N TRP A 96 18.26 18.70 -7.28
CA TRP A 96 16.93 18.15 -6.95
C TRP A 96 16.48 16.98 -7.84
N SER A 97 17.32 16.53 -8.78
CA SER A 97 17.02 15.38 -9.65
C SER A 97 16.86 14.10 -8.82
N PRO A 98 15.76 13.32 -9.00
CA PRO A 98 15.57 12.02 -8.37
C PRO A 98 16.70 11.02 -8.66
N SER A 99 17.31 11.07 -9.85
CA SER A 99 18.43 10.19 -10.22
C SER A 99 19.69 10.41 -9.37
N GLN A 100 19.81 11.57 -8.73
CA GLN A 100 20.93 11.94 -7.87
C GLN A 100 20.62 11.77 -6.37
N GLN A 101 19.42 11.29 -6.02
CA GLN A 101 19.00 11.03 -4.63
C GLN A 101 19.41 9.62 -4.19
N ASN A 102 20.71 9.33 -4.22
CA ASN A 102 21.24 8.04 -3.81
C ASN A 102 22.64 8.16 -3.22
N LEU A 103 22.99 7.23 -2.33
CA LEU A 103 24.26 7.27 -1.59
C LEU A 103 25.46 7.15 -2.52
N SER A 104 25.40 6.33 -3.57
CA SER A 104 26.51 6.15 -4.50
C SER A 104 26.90 7.45 -5.21
N HIS A 105 25.91 8.25 -5.64
CA HIS A 105 26.15 9.55 -6.26
C HIS A 105 26.85 10.51 -5.28
N ILE A 106 26.33 10.63 -4.04
CA ILE A 106 26.91 11.52 -3.04
C ILE A 106 28.30 11.06 -2.61
N MET A 107 28.49 9.77 -2.36
CA MET A 107 29.79 9.21 -1.98
C MET A 107 30.86 9.48 -3.05
N ASN A 108 30.50 9.34 -4.34
CA ASN A 108 31.41 9.67 -5.44
C ASN A 108 31.69 11.18 -5.52
N ALA A 109 30.71 12.04 -5.28
CA ALA A 109 30.94 13.48 -5.24
C ALA A 109 31.84 13.89 -4.05
N MET A 110 31.65 13.27 -2.88
CA MET A 110 32.46 13.49 -1.69
C MET A 110 33.90 12.99 -1.86
N SER A 111 34.11 11.89 -2.60
CA SER A 111 35.47 11.41 -2.89
C SER A 111 36.19 12.32 -3.89
N LEU A 112 35.47 12.93 -4.84
CA LEU A 112 36.03 13.88 -5.81
C LEU A 112 36.49 15.20 -5.17
N ILE A 113 35.74 15.74 -4.19
CA ILE A 113 36.17 16.94 -3.47
C ILE A 113 37.33 16.65 -2.50
N GLY A 114 37.37 15.44 -1.93
CA GLY A 114 38.45 15.01 -1.04
C GLY A 114 38.43 15.69 0.33
N VAL A 115 39.57 15.66 1.01
CA VAL A 115 39.75 16.26 2.34
C VAL A 115 39.97 17.78 2.24
N PRO A 116 39.64 18.55 3.30
CA PRO A 116 39.90 19.99 3.32
C PRO A 116 41.37 20.32 3.03
N PRO A 117 41.64 21.44 2.35
CA PRO A 117 43.00 21.83 2.04
C PRO A 117 43.80 22.14 3.32
N PRO A 118 45.07 21.73 3.41
CA PRO A 118 45.89 22.01 4.59
C PRO A 118 46.16 23.50 4.72
N HIS A 119 46.26 23.96 5.97
CA HIS A 119 46.41 25.39 6.33
C HIS A 119 47.66 26.07 5.70
N ALA A 120 48.65 25.29 5.27
CA ALA A 120 49.91 25.79 4.73
C ALA A 120 49.85 26.24 3.26
N ILE A 121 48.84 25.79 2.49
CA ILE A 121 48.91 25.89 1.02
C ILE A 121 48.47 27.26 0.48
N ASN A 122 47.60 28.03 1.15
CA ASN A 122 47.15 29.34 0.63
C ASN A 122 46.62 30.29 1.73
N ARG A 123 47.50 31.13 2.30
CA ARG A 123 47.09 32.14 3.31
C ARG A 123 46.32 33.35 2.75
N ASN A 124 46.33 33.54 1.43
CA ASN A 124 45.73 34.69 0.76
C ASN A 124 44.27 34.46 0.31
N LEU A 125 43.74 33.25 0.49
CA LEU A 125 42.36 32.92 0.10
C LEU A 125 41.41 33.06 1.29
N GLU A 126 40.23 33.63 1.06
CA GLU A 126 39.18 33.77 2.07
C GLU A 126 38.36 32.47 2.15
N TYR A 127 38.61 31.67 3.17
CA TYR A 127 37.88 30.45 3.47
C TYR A 127 36.67 30.75 4.36
N THR A 128 35.47 30.43 3.90
CA THR A 128 34.25 30.66 4.70
C THR A 128 33.09 29.74 4.31
N VAL A 129 32.28 29.35 5.29
CA VAL A 129 31.03 28.60 5.09
C VAL A 129 29.94 29.43 4.41
N LEU A 130 30.10 30.76 4.38
CA LEU A 130 29.12 31.69 3.82
C LEU A 130 28.85 31.46 2.32
N HIS A 131 29.85 31.01 1.55
CA HIS A 131 29.66 30.68 0.15
C HIS A 131 28.61 29.58 -0.01
N GLY A 132 28.73 28.50 0.76
CA GLY A 132 27.78 27.39 0.75
C GLY A 132 26.40 27.77 1.26
N LEU A 133 26.30 28.63 2.29
CA LEU A 133 25.01 29.12 2.78
C LEU A 133 24.27 29.97 1.73
N ARG A 134 24.98 30.81 0.96
CA ARG A 134 24.40 31.55 -0.17
C ARG A 134 23.89 30.59 -1.25
N ALA A 135 24.73 29.65 -1.67
CA ALA A 135 24.34 28.63 -2.66
C ALA A 135 23.18 27.75 -2.19
N ALA A 136 23.08 27.48 -0.88
CA ALA A 136 21.95 26.76 -0.31
C ALA A 136 20.63 27.53 -0.49
N ILE A 137 20.63 28.83 -0.17
CA ILE A 137 19.45 29.70 -0.32
C ILE A 137 19.03 29.81 -1.80
N GLU A 138 19.98 29.93 -2.71
CA GLU A 138 19.71 29.87 -4.16
C GLU A 138 19.06 28.54 -4.55
N ALA A 139 19.66 27.42 -4.13
CA ALA A 139 19.15 26.08 -4.37
C ALA A 139 17.74 25.85 -3.82
N LEU A 140 17.39 26.45 -2.67
CA LEU A 140 16.04 26.35 -2.10
C LEU A 140 14.97 27.04 -2.97
N SER A 141 15.36 28.04 -3.75
CA SER A 141 14.48 28.75 -4.69
C SER A 141 14.22 27.95 -5.96
N ASP A 142 15.10 27.00 -6.32
CA ASP A 142 14.92 26.14 -7.50
C ASP A 142 13.65 25.27 -7.37
N CYS A 143 12.89 25.13 -8.46
CA CYS A 143 11.70 24.30 -8.49
C CYS A 143 12.05 22.80 -8.59
N THR A 144 11.45 21.95 -7.77
CA THR A 144 11.59 20.48 -7.88
C THR A 144 10.65 19.93 -8.96
N GLU A 145 10.91 18.71 -9.45
CA GLU A 145 10.01 18.06 -10.42
C GLU A 145 8.57 17.95 -9.91
N ILE A 146 8.38 17.69 -8.61
CA ILE A 146 7.06 17.56 -7.98
C ILE A 146 6.38 18.92 -7.90
N GLN A 147 7.11 19.96 -7.52
CA GLN A 147 6.59 21.34 -7.49
C GLN A 147 6.23 21.81 -8.91
N GLY A 148 7.07 21.53 -9.91
CA GLY A 148 6.83 21.89 -11.30
C GLY A 148 5.63 21.18 -11.91
N LYS A 149 5.44 19.88 -11.62
CA LYS A 149 4.22 19.14 -12.02
C LYS A 149 2.96 19.77 -11.41
N LYS A 150 3.02 20.15 -10.13
CA LYS A 150 1.89 20.78 -9.42
C LYS A 150 1.53 22.15 -9.99
N MET A 151 2.53 22.96 -10.35
CA MET A 151 2.33 24.24 -11.02
C MET A 151 1.64 24.07 -12.39
N LYS A 152 2.10 23.09 -13.18
CA LYS A 152 1.48 22.76 -14.48
C LYS A 152 0.04 22.27 -14.33
N SER A 153 -0.25 21.42 -13.35
CA SER A 153 -1.62 20.92 -13.11
C SER A 153 -2.59 22.00 -12.63
N GLN A 154 -2.11 22.98 -11.85
CA GLN A 154 -2.93 24.10 -11.36
C GLN A 154 -3.33 25.08 -12.47
N SER A 155 -2.63 25.09 -13.59
CA SER A 155 -2.96 25.96 -14.74
C SER A 155 -4.23 25.51 -15.49
N PHE A 156 -4.78 24.32 -15.20
CA PHE A 156 -5.91 23.71 -15.92
C PHE A 156 -7.22 23.62 -15.11
N GLY A 157 -7.52 24.61 -14.27
CA GLY A 157 -8.90 24.87 -13.83
C GLY A 157 -9.31 24.43 -12.41
N ASP A 158 -8.37 24.17 -11.50
CA ASP A 158 -8.67 23.92 -10.09
C ASP A 158 -8.35 25.14 -9.21
N VAL A 159 -9.09 25.32 -8.11
CA VAL A 159 -8.96 26.42 -7.15
C VAL A 159 -7.48 26.70 -6.83
N GLN A 160 -7.06 27.95 -7.05
CA GLN A 160 -5.69 28.47 -6.99
C GLN A 160 -5.05 28.24 -5.60
N THR A 161 -4.58 27.03 -5.33
CA THR A 161 -3.90 26.71 -4.07
C THR A 161 -2.47 27.21 -4.18
N LYS A 162 -2.14 28.33 -3.55
CA LYS A 162 -0.78 28.89 -3.51
C LYS A 162 0.23 27.78 -3.18
N LEU A 163 1.20 27.56 -4.06
CA LEU A 163 2.32 26.64 -3.79
C LEU A 163 3.15 27.25 -2.66
N VAL A 164 3.34 26.51 -1.57
CA VAL A 164 4.16 26.95 -0.44
C VAL A 164 5.51 26.25 -0.50
N ASN A 165 6.59 27.02 -0.57
CA ASN A 165 7.97 26.53 -0.59
C ASN A 165 8.58 26.65 0.81
N ARG A 166 8.48 25.57 1.59
CA ARG A 166 9.15 25.44 2.91
C ARG A 166 10.34 24.52 2.83
N CYS A 167 11.41 24.87 3.53
CA CYS A 167 12.72 24.29 3.33
C CYS A 167 13.51 24.16 4.63
N ARG A 168 14.57 23.34 4.60
CA ARG A 168 15.53 23.21 5.69
C ARG A 168 16.97 23.32 5.18
N VAL A 169 17.81 24.01 5.95
CA VAL A 169 19.27 23.99 5.79
C VAL A 169 19.87 23.42 7.07
N ILE A 170 20.74 22.42 6.93
CA ILE A 170 21.56 21.89 8.02
C ILE A 170 23.01 22.26 7.73
N CYS A 171 23.55 23.19 8.50
CA CYS A 171 24.92 23.69 8.35
C CYS A 171 25.81 23.05 9.42
N ILE A 172 26.85 22.32 9.01
CA ILE A 172 27.86 21.79 9.92
C ILE A 172 29.12 22.63 9.73
N THR A 173 29.46 23.43 10.74
CA THR A 173 30.56 24.42 10.71
C THR A 173 31.14 24.60 12.11
N SER A 174 32.09 25.52 12.27
CA SER A 174 32.66 25.88 13.56
C SER A 174 32.70 27.40 13.70
N ALA A 175 32.18 27.92 14.80
CA ALA A 175 32.23 29.33 15.14
C ALA A 175 33.03 29.53 16.43
N ARG A 176 33.69 30.68 16.52
CA ARG A 176 34.56 31.02 17.67
C ARG A 176 33.75 31.27 18.94
N ASP A 177 32.66 32.02 18.81
CA ASP A 177 31.89 32.57 19.92
C ASP A 177 30.44 32.86 19.49
N ASN A 178 29.60 33.21 20.48
CA ASN A 178 28.19 33.54 20.27
C ASN A 178 27.98 34.73 19.31
N ASP A 179 28.87 35.72 19.31
CA ASP A 179 28.74 36.89 18.43
C ASP A 179 28.97 36.51 16.97
N SER A 180 29.96 35.65 16.71
CA SER A 180 30.23 35.09 15.39
C SER A 180 29.04 34.24 14.90
N MET A 181 28.45 33.44 15.79
CA MET A 181 27.26 32.63 15.47
C MET A 181 26.06 33.51 15.13
N LYS A 182 25.79 34.54 15.94
CA LYS A 182 24.70 35.48 15.70
C LYS A 182 24.86 36.22 14.36
N ARG A 183 26.09 36.66 14.03
CA ARG A 183 26.38 37.27 12.73
C ARG A 183 26.10 36.31 11.58
N LEU A 184 26.42 35.03 11.73
CA LEU A 184 26.14 34.01 10.71
C LEU A 184 24.63 33.89 10.43
N GLU A 185 23.80 33.84 11.49
CA GLU A 185 22.34 33.81 11.39
C GLU A 185 21.77 35.08 10.73
N GLU A 186 22.28 36.25 11.10
CA GLU A 186 21.88 37.55 10.53
C GLU A 186 22.25 37.66 9.05
N ILE A 187 23.45 37.24 8.66
CA ILE A 187 23.87 37.18 7.26
C ILE A 187 22.97 36.22 6.47
N PHE A 188 22.68 35.04 7.03
CA PHE A 188 21.77 34.08 6.39
C PHE A 188 20.39 34.70 6.14
N LEU A 189 19.83 35.38 7.14
CA LEU A 189 18.54 36.08 6.99
C LEU A 189 18.57 37.15 5.90
N SER A 190 19.62 37.97 5.86
CA SER A 190 19.77 39.02 4.84
C SER A 190 19.84 38.42 3.43
N VAL A 191 20.60 37.34 3.25
CA VAL A 191 20.71 36.64 1.96
C VAL A 191 19.36 36.01 1.57
N LEU A 192 18.66 35.39 2.52
CA LEU A 192 17.34 34.80 2.29
C LEU A 192 16.32 35.83 1.81
N GLN A 193 16.28 37.00 2.46
CA GLN A 193 15.40 38.10 2.06
C GLN A 193 15.76 38.64 0.67
N GLN A 194 17.05 38.76 0.36
CA GLN A 194 17.51 39.20 -0.95
C GLN A 194 17.13 38.20 -2.04
N GLN A 195 17.30 36.90 -1.80
CA GLN A 195 16.93 35.87 -2.75
C GLN A 195 15.42 35.84 -3.01
N ASN A 196 14.59 36.07 -2.00
CA ASN A 196 13.15 36.17 -2.19
C ASN A 196 12.75 37.36 -3.08
N LYS A 197 13.48 38.49 -3.02
CA LYS A 197 13.27 39.61 -3.96
C LYS A 197 13.60 39.19 -5.40
N VAL A 198 14.70 38.47 -5.60
CA VAL A 198 15.11 37.93 -6.91
C VAL A 198 14.06 36.94 -7.43
N ALA A 199 13.61 36.00 -6.58
CA ALA A 199 12.63 34.99 -6.95
C ALA A 199 11.26 35.58 -7.32
N THR A 200 10.87 36.69 -6.69
CA THR A 200 9.61 37.39 -7.02
C THR A 200 9.61 37.95 -8.45
N GLY A 201 10.79 38.31 -8.98
CA GLY A 201 10.95 38.82 -10.35
C GLY A 201 11.25 37.74 -11.39
N SER A 202 11.17 36.45 -11.05
CA SER A 202 11.57 35.34 -11.93
C SER A 202 10.46 34.30 -12.07
N ASP A 203 10.13 33.93 -13.32
CA ASP A 203 9.15 32.88 -13.61
C ASP A 203 9.68 31.46 -13.33
N ARG A 204 10.99 31.32 -13.05
CA ARG A 204 11.65 30.01 -12.85
C ARG A 204 11.90 29.67 -11.39
N LEU A 205 11.91 30.68 -10.52
CA LEU A 205 12.26 30.54 -9.11
C LEU A 205 11.02 30.60 -8.23
N LEU A 206 11.11 29.96 -7.07
CA LEU A 206 10.09 30.01 -6.04
C LEU A 206 10.56 30.88 -4.89
N THR A 207 9.70 31.78 -4.41
CA THR A 207 9.93 32.46 -3.13
C THR A 207 9.95 31.43 -2.02
N ILE A 208 10.89 31.53 -1.09
CA ILE A 208 10.99 30.69 0.10
C ILE A 208 10.06 31.26 1.16
N ASP A 209 8.93 30.59 1.40
CA ASP A 209 7.92 31.01 2.38
C ASP A 209 8.40 30.78 3.81
N HIS A 210 9.20 29.75 4.05
CA HIS A 210 9.81 29.48 5.36
C HIS A 210 11.06 28.60 5.24
N CYS A 211 12.12 28.94 5.98
CA CYS A 211 13.33 28.16 6.11
C CYS A 211 13.62 27.82 7.57
N HIS A 212 13.92 26.55 7.84
CA HIS A 212 14.51 26.11 9.11
C HIS A 212 16.02 25.99 8.96
N LEU A 213 16.79 26.83 9.63
CA LEU A 213 18.26 26.77 9.66
C LEU A 213 18.71 26.06 10.94
N VAL A 214 19.36 24.92 10.77
CA VAL A 214 19.94 24.10 11.84
C VAL A 214 21.44 24.23 11.75
N ILE A 215 22.09 24.78 12.77
CA ILE A 215 23.54 24.93 12.80
C ILE A 215 24.13 23.95 13.81
N ILE A 216 24.92 23.01 13.32
CA ILE A 216 25.75 22.13 14.14
C ILE A 216 27.14 22.77 14.20
N ASN A 217 27.41 23.42 15.33
CA ASN A 217 28.71 23.95 15.67
C ASN A 217 29.57 22.82 16.25
N THR A 218 30.61 22.39 15.51
CA THR A 218 31.44 21.25 15.89
C THR A 218 32.89 21.64 16.22
N PHE A 219 33.48 20.86 17.12
CA PHE A 219 34.83 21.06 17.65
C PHE A 219 35.44 19.72 18.13
N PRO A 220 36.78 19.63 18.22
CA PRO A 220 37.50 18.45 18.75
C PRO A 220 37.14 18.12 20.21
N VAL A 221 37.35 16.87 20.62
CA VAL A 221 36.97 16.37 21.96
C VAL A 221 37.66 17.10 23.12
N ASN A 222 38.89 17.55 22.90
CA ASN A 222 39.74 18.25 23.87
C ASN A 222 39.49 19.77 23.94
N ILE A 223 38.59 20.31 23.11
CA ILE A 223 38.23 21.73 23.10
C ILE A 223 36.83 21.89 23.73
N GLU A 224 36.61 23.02 24.40
CA GLU A 224 35.28 23.47 24.81
C GLU A 224 34.81 24.64 23.95
N SER A 225 33.54 24.64 23.56
CA SER A 225 32.97 25.70 22.74
C SER A 225 32.48 26.88 23.56
N GLN A 226 32.71 28.08 23.04
CA GLN A 226 32.13 29.33 23.56
C GLN A 226 30.79 29.69 22.90
N VAL A 227 30.23 28.77 22.10
CA VAL A 227 28.94 28.93 21.44
C VAL A 227 27.88 28.19 22.25
N ASN A 228 26.84 28.91 22.67
CA ASN A 228 25.74 28.36 23.44
C ASN A 228 24.71 27.68 22.53
N ASN A 229 24.13 26.60 23.05
CA ASN A 229 22.99 25.95 22.42
C ASN A 229 21.74 26.82 22.53
N HIS A 230 20.88 26.78 21.51
CA HIS A 230 19.49 27.19 21.67
C HIS A 230 18.56 26.32 20.85
N SER A 231 17.36 26.09 21.40
CA SER A 231 16.27 25.39 20.73
C SER A 231 15.69 26.23 19.56
N PRO A 232 14.82 25.64 18.71
CA PRO A 232 14.19 26.36 17.62
C PRO A 232 13.59 27.70 18.03
N LYS A 233 14.15 28.78 17.47
CA LYS A 233 13.75 30.17 17.73
C LYS A 233 13.41 30.85 16.41
N ASN A 234 12.31 31.59 16.38
CA ASN A 234 11.96 32.40 15.22
C ASN A 234 12.83 33.67 15.20
N LEU A 235 13.78 33.74 14.27
CA LEU A 235 14.57 34.94 14.02
C LEU A 235 13.81 35.95 13.15
N SER A 236 12.97 35.45 12.24
CA SER A 236 12.04 36.25 11.44
C SER A 236 10.80 35.44 11.05
N PRO A 237 9.75 36.04 10.45
CA PRO A 237 8.57 35.30 9.97
C PRO A 237 8.89 34.19 8.95
N ILE A 238 10.01 34.31 8.23
CA ILE A 238 10.43 33.37 7.19
C ILE A 238 11.62 32.50 7.61
N LEU A 239 12.17 32.69 8.82
CA LEU A 239 13.37 31.99 9.30
C LEU A 239 13.25 31.59 10.76
N THR A 240 13.34 30.28 11.00
CA THR A 240 13.54 29.69 12.33
C THR A 240 14.96 29.15 12.39
N THR A 241 15.68 29.41 13.48
CA THR A 241 17.05 28.95 13.69
C THR A 241 17.17 28.08 14.95
N GLU A 242 18.05 27.10 14.92
CA GLU A 242 18.50 26.34 16.08
C GLU A 242 20.02 26.09 16.00
N VAL A 243 20.70 26.11 17.15
CA VAL A 243 22.15 25.95 17.24
C VAL A 243 22.50 24.85 18.24
N HIS A 244 23.37 23.94 17.81
CA HIS A 244 23.88 22.83 18.61
C HIS A 244 25.40 22.78 18.56
N SER A 245 26.04 23.10 19.68
CA SER A 245 27.47 22.91 19.96
C SER A 245 27.72 21.47 20.41
N ILE A 246 28.30 20.68 19.52
CA ILE A 246 28.47 19.23 19.67
C ILE A 246 29.92 18.83 19.39
N LYS A 247 30.51 17.99 20.24
CA LYS A 247 31.83 17.39 19.97
C LYS A 247 31.74 16.53 18.71
N ALA A 248 32.74 16.58 17.85
CA ALA A 248 32.69 15.94 16.54
C ALA A 248 32.27 14.45 16.50
N PRO A 249 32.68 13.58 17.44
CA PRO A 249 32.21 12.18 17.45
C PRO A 249 30.71 12.01 17.72
N LEU A 250 30.04 13.03 18.26
CA LEU A 250 28.62 12.98 18.67
C LEU A 250 27.69 13.65 17.65
N ILE A 251 28.20 14.12 16.50
CA ILE A 251 27.37 14.72 15.44
C ILE A 251 26.31 13.72 14.97
N SER A 252 26.68 12.45 14.79
CA SER A 252 25.77 11.37 14.39
C SER A 252 24.61 11.23 15.37
N ASN A 253 24.89 11.19 16.68
CA ASN A 253 23.87 11.12 17.73
C ASN A 253 22.88 12.28 17.66
N LYS A 254 23.39 13.51 17.44
CA LYS A 254 22.53 14.68 17.33
C LYS A 254 21.69 14.65 16.06
N LEU A 255 22.28 14.27 14.92
CA LEU A 255 21.53 14.11 13.66
C LEU A 255 20.48 12.99 13.73
N SER A 256 20.75 11.90 14.47
CA SER A 256 19.77 10.83 14.76
C SER A 256 18.63 11.32 15.63
N THR A 257 18.85 12.29 16.52
CA THR A 257 17.76 12.94 17.26
C THR A 257 16.96 13.85 16.35
N LEU A 258 17.65 14.72 15.61
CA LEU A 258 17.02 15.70 14.72
C LEU A 258 16.21 15.05 13.60
N ILE A 259 16.67 13.92 13.03
CA ILE A 259 15.95 13.24 11.93
C ILE A 259 14.54 12.81 12.35
N LEU A 260 14.35 12.42 13.62
CA LEU A 260 13.06 12.02 14.15
C LEU A 260 12.06 13.18 14.10
N GLU A 261 12.46 14.36 14.56
CA GLU A 261 11.63 15.56 14.49
C GLU A 261 11.48 16.06 13.05
N HIS A 262 12.57 16.04 12.30
CA HIS A 262 12.65 16.52 10.93
C HIS A 262 11.69 15.81 9.98
N TYR A 263 11.47 14.50 10.19
CA TYR A 263 10.63 13.66 9.35
C TYR A 263 9.42 13.05 10.07
N ASN A 264 9.14 13.47 11.31
CA ASN A 264 8.05 12.95 12.13
C ASN A 264 8.13 11.41 12.28
N LEU A 265 9.32 10.91 12.61
CA LEU A 265 9.59 9.49 12.78
C LEU A 265 9.41 9.07 14.24
N GLY A 266 9.13 7.79 14.44
CA GLY A 266 9.22 7.11 15.72
C GLY A 266 10.35 6.09 15.71
N SER A 267 10.89 5.80 16.89
CA SER A 267 11.85 4.71 17.11
C SER A 267 11.16 3.52 17.78
N THR A 268 11.41 2.32 17.28
CA THR A 268 11.03 1.05 17.92
C THR A 268 12.27 0.24 18.20
N THR A 269 12.43 -0.21 19.44
CA THR A 269 13.45 -1.20 19.82
C THR A 269 12.79 -2.58 19.89
N VAL A 270 13.14 -3.43 18.93
CA VAL A 270 12.71 -4.83 18.86
C VAL A 270 13.61 -5.65 19.76
N THR A 271 13.05 -6.23 20.81
CA THR A 271 13.82 -6.97 21.82
C THR A 271 13.60 -8.48 21.74
N GLY A 272 14.50 -9.24 22.35
CA GLY A 272 14.33 -10.69 22.46
C GLY A 272 14.52 -11.44 21.14
N ILE A 273 15.36 -10.90 20.24
CA ILE A 273 15.65 -11.51 18.94
C ILE A 273 16.58 -12.72 19.18
N PRO A 274 16.12 -13.96 18.89
CA PRO A 274 16.92 -15.15 19.16
C PRO A 274 18.01 -15.30 18.08
N MET A 275 19.27 -15.31 18.49
CA MET A 275 20.40 -15.52 17.59
C MET A 275 21.30 -16.66 18.07
N LYS A 276 21.89 -17.41 17.14
CA LYS A 276 22.97 -18.36 17.44
C LYS A 276 24.29 -17.62 17.56
N GLU A 277 25.08 -17.90 18.59
CA GLU A 277 26.43 -17.37 18.74
C GLU A 277 27.42 -18.12 17.83
N GLU A 278 28.39 -17.41 17.25
CA GLU A 278 29.39 -18.01 16.34
C GLU A 278 30.44 -18.83 17.07
N GLN A 279 30.78 -18.47 18.31
CA GLN A 279 31.82 -19.14 19.09
C GLN A 279 31.27 -20.28 19.96
N ASN A 280 29.96 -20.31 20.21
CA ASN A 280 29.28 -21.36 20.99
C ASN A 280 27.95 -21.73 20.33
N ALA A 281 27.94 -22.76 19.48
CA ALA A 281 26.73 -23.22 18.78
C ALA A 281 25.63 -23.77 19.73
N SER A 282 25.94 -23.95 21.01
CA SER A 282 25.04 -24.41 22.07
C SER A 282 24.40 -23.30 22.92
N SER A 283 24.79 -22.02 22.74
CA SER A 283 24.16 -20.87 23.41
C SER A 283 23.42 -19.97 22.40
N SER A 284 22.21 -19.56 22.78
CA SER A 284 21.49 -18.48 22.10
C SER A 284 21.42 -17.27 23.02
N ALA A 285 21.84 -16.11 22.53
CA ALA A 285 21.67 -14.83 23.21
C ALA A 285 20.55 -14.02 22.53
N ASN A 286 19.89 -13.18 23.33
CA ASN A 286 18.87 -12.26 22.86
C ASN A 286 19.52 -10.91 22.58
N TYR A 287 19.23 -10.37 21.41
CA TYR A 287 19.71 -9.06 20.99
C TYR A 287 18.53 -8.13 20.72
N ASP A 288 18.84 -6.84 20.79
CA ASP A 288 17.90 -5.77 20.52
C ASP A 288 18.30 -5.06 19.24
N VAL A 289 17.30 -4.69 18.42
CA VAL A 289 17.50 -3.93 17.19
C VAL A 289 16.58 -2.72 17.20
N GLU A 290 17.18 -1.54 17.03
CA GLU A 290 16.44 -0.29 16.89
C GLU A 290 16.12 -0.01 15.43
N ILE A 291 14.86 0.36 15.16
CA ILE A 291 14.35 0.69 13.83
C ILE A 291 13.62 2.03 13.87
N TYR A 292 13.84 2.86 12.85
CA TYR A 292 13.07 4.08 12.60
C TYR A 292 11.97 3.82 11.57
N HIS A 293 10.85 4.52 11.72
CA HIS A 293 9.70 4.48 10.82
C HIS A 293 8.82 5.70 11.06
N SER A 294 7.72 5.88 10.31
CA SER A 294 6.75 6.95 10.61
C SER A 294 6.21 6.83 12.04
N SER A 295 6.19 7.93 12.80
CA SER A 295 5.60 7.96 14.15
C SER A 295 4.12 7.57 14.16
N ASP A 296 3.43 7.69 13.03
CA ASP A 296 2.03 7.30 12.89
C ASP A 296 1.80 5.82 13.22
N ALA A 297 2.82 4.96 13.05
CA ALA A 297 2.76 3.54 13.41
C ALA A 297 2.40 3.33 14.90
N HIS A 298 2.86 4.22 15.78
CA HIS A 298 2.64 4.11 17.22
C HIS A 298 1.33 4.75 17.70
N THR A 299 0.59 5.41 16.82
CA THR A 299 -0.60 6.20 17.20
C THR A 299 -1.59 5.40 18.06
N ALA A 300 -1.86 4.15 17.68
CA ALA A 300 -2.83 3.30 18.36
C ALA A 300 -2.37 2.90 19.78
N ILE A 301 -1.10 2.54 19.95
CA ILE A 301 -0.56 2.08 21.24
C ILE A 301 -0.23 3.23 22.19
N LEU A 302 0.07 4.43 21.67
CA LEU A 302 0.41 5.61 22.48
C LEU A 302 -0.79 6.45 22.88
N LYS A 303 -1.91 6.37 22.14
CA LYS A 303 -3.18 7.01 22.52
C LYS A 303 -4.13 6.08 23.30
N GLY A 304 -3.68 4.84 23.57
CA GLY A 304 -4.43 3.86 24.34
C GLY A 304 -4.38 4.14 25.85
N ASN A 305 -4.21 3.09 26.64
CA ASN A 305 -4.07 3.21 28.08
C ASN A 305 -2.72 3.86 28.45
N ALA A 306 -2.74 5.00 29.14
CA ALA A 306 -1.54 5.75 29.52
C ALA A 306 -0.52 4.92 30.32
N LEU A 307 -0.97 4.00 31.17
CA LEU A 307 -0.09 3.13 31.95
C LEU A 307 0.66 2.15 31.05
N ASP A 308 -0.03 1.53 30.09
CA ASP A 308 0.59 0.61 29.14
C ASP A 308 1.52 1.37 28.18
N SER A 309 1.11 2.56 27.72
CA SER A 309 1.95 3.41 26.87
C SER A 309 3.23 3.88 27.56
N SER A 310 3.19 4.14 28.87
CA SER A 310 4.39 4.49 29.64
C SER A 310 5.33 3.30 29.85
N ALA A 311 4.79 2.10 29.97
CA ALA A 311 5.58 0.89 30.23
C ALA A 311 6.45 0.44 29.05
N ILE A 312 6.13 0.92 27.84
CA ILE A 312 6.83 0.57 26.62
C ILE A 312 7.73 1.68 26.08
N ARG A 313 7.77 2.84 26.73
CA ARG A 313 8.67 3.93 26.35
C ARG A 313 9.95 3.83 27.15
N THR A 314 11.09 3.89 26.47
CA THR A 314 12.40 3.94 27.10
C THR A 314 13.21 5.08 26.49
N VAL A 315 13.89 5.86 27.33
CA VAL A 315 14.86 6.86 26.85
C VAL A 315 16.10 6.12 26.38
N LYS A 316 16.58 6.42 25.18
CA LYS A 316 17.74 5.70 24.66
C LYS A 316 19.05 6.22 25.28
N ASP A 317 19.91 5.29 25.70
CA ASP A 317 21.19 5.62 26.34
C ASP A 317 22.02 6.58 25.48
N GLY A 318 22.39 7.72 26.07
CA GLY A 318 23.22 8.74 25.41
C GLY A 318 22.51 9.56 24.34
N LEU A 319 21.18 9.43 24.19
CA LEU A 319 20.35 10.15 23.23
C LEU A 319 19.22 10.90 23.94
N GLU A 320 18.70 11.94 23.29
CA GLU A 320 17.67 12.83 23.86
C GLU A 320 16.23 12.36 23.57
N TYR A 321 16.06 11.24 22.87
CA TYR A 321 14.76 10.75 22.41
C TYR A 321 14.33 9.42 23.04
N GLU A 322 13.04 9.15 22.98
CA GLU A 322 12.41 7.91 23.43
C GLU A 322 12.21 6.90 22.30
N THR A 323 12.34 5.63 22.62
CA THR A 323 12.00 4.49 21.75
C THR A 323 10.87 3.66 22.36
N VAL A 324 10.04 3.07 21.50
CA VAL A 324 9.01 2.10 21.90
C VAL A 324 9.61 0.70 21.89
N THR A 325 9.66 0.07 23.05
CA THR A 325 10.20 -1.28 23.22
C THR A 325 9.11 -2.33 22.97
N LEU A 326 9.29 -3.14 21.92
CA LEU A 326 8.38 -4.24 21.57
C LEU A 326 9.16 -5.55 21.51
N LYS A 327 8.55 -6.64 21.98
CA LYS A 327 9.21 -7.95 22.05
C LYS A 327 8.93 -8.77 20.80
N TRP A 328 9.99 -9.36 20.23
CA TRP A 328 9.88 -10.34 19.16
C TRP A 328 9.01 -11.52 19.60
N CYS A 329 8.04 -11.88 18.75
CA CYS A 329 7.28 -13.11 18.84
C CYS A 329 7.27 -13.81 17.48
N THR A 330 7.66 -15.08 17.46
CA THR A 330 7.54 -15.92 16.27
C THR A 330 6.08 -16.36 16.17
N PRO A 331 5.36 -16.07 15.06
CA PRO A 331 4.01 -16.56 14.86
C PRO A 331 4.04 -18.10 14.78
N ARG A 332 3.81 -18.79 15.90
CA ARG A 332 3.57 -20.23 15.92
C ARG A 332 2.06 -20.43 15.82
N GLY A 333 1.60 -21.03 14.72
CA GLY A 333 0.20 -21.41 14.56
C GLY A 333 -0.73 -20.30 14.06
N CYS A 334 -0.29 -19.05 13.90
CA CYS A 334 -1.12 -18.01 13.29
C CYS A 334 -1.38 -18.30 11.82
N THR A 335 -2.53 -18.91 11.55
CA THR A 335 -3.13 -18.95 10.22
C THR A 335 -3.45 -17.53 9.76
N GLY A 336 -3.50 -17.28 8.44
CA GLY A 336 -3.78 -15.93 7.91
C GLY A 336 -5.10 -15.31 8.40
N SER A 337 -6.01 -16.13 8.93
CA SER A 337 -7.26 -15.75 9.61
C SER A 337 -7.09 -15.19 11.02
N GLU A 338 -5.95 -15.40 11.69
CA GLU A 338 -5.64 -14.84 13.02
C GLU A 338 -4.90 -13.50 12.94
N LEU A 339 -4.46 -13.11 11.75
CA LEU A 339 -3.85 -11.79 11.52
C LEU A 339 -4.93 -10.73 11.68
N GLN A 340 -4.85 -9.99 12.79
CA GLN A 340 -5.67 -8.82 13.07
C GLN A 340 -5.58 -7.81 11.92
N ASN A 341 -6.67 -7.06 11.74
CA ASN A 341 -6.74 -6.04 10.69
C ASN A 341 -5.54 -5.08 10.77
N CYS A 342 -4.80 -4.97 9.67
CA CYS A 342 -3.76 -3.97 9.50
C CYS A 342 -4.41 -2.60 9.24
N THR A 343 -4.15 -1.64 10.12
CA THR A 343 -4.73 -0.28 10.05
C THR A 343 -3.78 0.73 9.40
N ALA A 344 -2.48 0.48 9.46
CA ALA A 344 -1.45 1.30 8.84
C ALA A 344 -0.22 0.46 8.53
N MET A 345 0.56 0.87 7.54
CA MET A 345 1.80 0.22 7.13
C MET A 345 2.83 1.28 6.77
N HIS A 346 4.03 1.18 7.35
CA HIS A 346 5.10 2.15 7.13
C HIS A 346 6.43 1.45 6.86
N ARG A 347 7.25 2.01 5.99
CA ARG A 347 8.62 1.53 5.79
C ARG A 347 9.41 1.66 7.09
N ILE A 348 10.38 0.77 7.26
CA ILE A 348 11.34 0.85 8.36
C ILE A 348 12.77 0.95 7.84
N THR A 349 13.65 1.44 8.69
CA THR A 349 15.08 1.32 8.51
C THR A 349 15.77 1.07 9.86
N PRO A 350 16.72 0.12 9.98
CA PRO A 350 17.49 -0.05 11.19
C PRO A 350 18.38 1.16 11.44
N VAL A 351 18.60 1.49 12.72
CA VAL A 351 19.51 2.58 13.12
C VAL A 351 20.96 2.18 12.86
N ASP A 352 21.37 1.00 13.33
CA ASP A 352 22.66 0.40 12.98
C ASP A 352 22.44 -0.73 11.97
N VAL A 353 22.55 -0.38 10.69
CA VAL A 353 22.29 -1.29 9.56
C VAL A 353 23.30 -2.44 9.45
N ASN A 354 24.54 -2.23 9.91
CA ASN A 354 25.64 -3.19 9.72
C ASN A 354 25.88 -4.07 10.96
N SER A 355 25.23 -3.78 12.09
CA SER A 355 25.31 -4.66 13.26
C SER A 355 24.80 -6.07 12.95
N ARG A 356 25.45 -7.07 13.52
CA ARG A 356 25.05 -8.49 13.39
C ARG A 356 23.57 -8.70 13.77
N PRO A 357 23.01 -8.10 14.85
CA PRO A 357 21.59 -8.23 15.16
C PRO A 357 20.67 -7.67 14.08
N SER A 358 20.94 -6.47 13.56
CA SER A 358 20.16 -5.86 12.49
C SER A 358 20.20 -6.70 11.22
N LEU A 359 21.40 -7.14 10.81
CA LEU A 359 21.57 -8.01 9.63
C LEU A 359 20.76 -9.30 9.77
N CYS A 360 20.70 -9.89 10.97
CA CYS A 360 19.91 -11.09 11.22
C CYS A 360 18.41 -10.83 11.06
N LEU A 361 17.88 -9.77 11.68
CA LEU A 361 16.48 -9.36 11.56
C LEU A 361 16.11 -9.06 10.10
N ILE A 362 16.91 -8.24 9.41
CA ILE A 362 16.69 -7.85 8.01
C ILE A 362 16.65 -9.08 7.11
N ASN A 363 17.65 -9.96 7.19
CA ASN A 363 17.71 -11.16 6.36
C ASN A 363 16.55 -12.11 6.65
N PHE A 364 16.16 -12.25 7.93
CA PHE A 364 14.99 -13.05 8.31
C PHE A 364 13.72 -12.55 7.60
N LEU A 365 13.51 -11.24 7.60
CA LEU A 365 12.35 -10.60 6.96
C LEU A 365 12.41 -10.66 5.43
N LEU A 366 13.56 -10.35 4.83
CA LEU A 366 13.75 -10.36 3.37
C LEU A 366 13.59 -11.76 2.76
N ASN A 367 13.85 -12.82 3.53
CA ASN A 367 13.59 -14.21 3.15
C ASN A 367 12.09 -14.60 3.18
N GLY A 368 11.18 -13.63 3.33
CA GLY A 368 9.73 -13.83 3.27
C GLY A 368 9.09 -14.25 4.60
N ARG A 369 9.86 -14.31 5.68
CA ARG A 369 9.30 -14.55 7.02
C ARG A 369 8.81 -13.24 7.62
N SER A 370 7.88 -13.35 8.55
CA SER A 370 7.32 -12.19 9.27
C SER A 370 7.51 -12.36 10.77
N VAL A 371 7.53 -11.23 11.49
CA VAL A 371 7.76 -11.17 12.94
C VAL A 371 6.64 -10.41 13.58
N MET A 372 5.97 -11.02 14.55
CA MET A 372 4.98 -10.34 15.38
C MET A 372 5.67 -9.60 16.52
N LEU A 373 5.16 -8.43 16.86
CA LEU A 373 5.71 -7.59 17.93
C LEU A 373 4.71 -7.48 19.08
N GLU A 374 5.09 -8.05 20.22
CA GLU A 374 4.30 -8.08 21.45
C GLU A 374 4.57 -6.84 22.30
N MET A 375 3.49 -6.26 22.79
CA MET A 375 3.47 -5.20 23.80
C MET A 375 3.13 -5.83 25.16
N PRO A 376 3.97 -5.67 26.20
CA PRO A 376 3.62 -6.08 27.56
C PRO A 376 2.48 -5.19 28.11
N ARG A 377 1.55 -5.77 28.89
CA ARG A 377 0.50 -5.01 29.59
C ARG A 377 0.77 -4.97 31.09
N LYS A 378 0.51 -3.82 31.74
CA LYS A 378 0.73 -3.67 33.18
C LYS A 378 -0.22 -4.52 34.02
N ALA A 379 -1.45 -4.73 33.55
CA ALA A 379 -2.46 -5.58 34.18
C ALA A 379 -2.18 -7.09 34.06
N GLY A 380 -1.04 -7.49 33.48
CA GLY A 380 -0.74 -8.86 33.11
C GLY A 380 -1.23 -9.19 31.70
N GLY A 381 -0.54 -10.14 31.06
CA GLY A 381 -0.78 -10.54 29.68
C GLY A 381 0.04 -9.75 28.65
N LYS A 382 -0.14 -10.12 27.38
CA LYS A 382 0.56 -9.54 26.23
C LYS A 382 -0.41 -9.33 25.09
N ILE A 383 -0.11 -8.38 24.23
CA ILE A 383 -0.87 -8.19 23.00
C ILE A 383 0.06 -7.99 21.81
N THR A 384 -0.23 -8.66 20.71
CA THR A 384 0.43 -8.39 19.44
C THR A 384 -0.11 -7.08 18.88
N SER A 385 0.78 -6.10 18.75
CA SER A 385 0.41 -4.75 18.31
C SER A 385 0.89 -4.44 16.90
N HIS A 386 1.99 -5.07 16.47
CA HIS A 386 2.60 -4.82 15.17
C HIS A 386 3.09 -6.11 14.52
N LEU A 387 3.31 -6.02 13.21
CA LEU A 387 3.93 -7.06 12.39
C LEU A 387 5.03 -6.44 11.53
N LEU A 388 6.23 -7.01 11.58
CA LEU A 388 7.29 -6.72 10.61
C LEU A 388 7.21 -7.75 9.48
N ALA A 389 7.13 -7.28 8.24
CA ALA A 389 7.13 -8.14 7.07
C ALA A 389 7.81 -7.46 5.88
N SER A 390 8.43 -8.28 5.03
CA SER A 390 8.99 -7.83 3.75
C SER A 390 7.94 -7.91 2.66
N HIS A 391 7.93 -6.91 1.79
CA HIS A 391 7.14 -6.91 0.57
C HIS A 391 7.97 -6.40 -0.60
N GLY A 392 8.28 -7.30 -1.55
CA GLY A 392 9.01 -6.95 -2.76
C GLY A 392 10.42 -6.39 -2.53
N GLY A 393 11.07 -6.80 -1.44
CA GLY A 393 12.45 -6.41 -1.10
C GLY A 393 12.55 -5.22 -0.15
N GLU A 394 11.42 -4.61 0.21
CA GLU A 394 11.33 -3.56 1.22
C GLU A 394 10.70 -4.10 2.52
N ILE A 395 11.04 -3.50 3.66
CA ILE A 395 10.55 -3.95 4.96
C ILE A 395 9.58 -2.93 5.55
N PHE A 396 8.47 -3.42 6.08
CA PHE A 396 7.41 -2.59 6.64
C PHE A 396 7.03 -3.02 8.06
N ILE A 397 6.74 -2.02 8.89
CA ILE A 397 6.00 -2.18 10.14
C ILE A 397 4.51 -1.97 9.89
N HIS A 398 3.71 -2.98 10.24
CA HIS A 398 2.27 -2.98 10.11
C HIS A 398 1.67 -2.75 11.50
N THR A 399 0.76 -1.80 11.63
CA THR A 399 0.02 -1.54 12.86
C THR A 399 -1.24 -2.39 12.87
N LEU A 400 -1.32 -3.32 13.81
CA LEU A 400 -2.44 -4.24 13.96
C LEU A 400 -3.51 -3.65 14.88
N CYS A 401 -4.77 -4.00 14.63
CA CYS A 401 -5.86 -3.69 15.55
C CYS A 401 -5.65 -4.43 16.88
N THR A 402 -5.49 -3.68 17.97
CA THR A 402 -5.34 -4.20 19.34
C THR A 402 -6.65 -4.18 20.13
N ALA A 403 -7.68 -3.49 19.61
CA ALA A 403 -9.01 -3.47 20.18
C ALA A 403 -9.81 -4.68 19.73
N ARG A 404 -10.82 -5.04 20.53
CA ARG A 404 -11.84 -6.03 20.14
C ARG A 404 -12.48 -5.59 18.83
N SER A 405 -12.58 -6.51 17.86
CA SER A 405 -13.23 -6.19 16.60
C SER A 405 -14.72 -5.95 16.83
N VAL A 406 -15.26 -4.86 16.29
CA VAL A 406 -16.72 -4.66 16.24
C VAL A 406 -17.42 -5.66 15.31
N LEU A 407 -16.63 -6.41 14.52
CA LEU A 407 -17.07 -7.47 13.62
C LEU A 407 -16.82 -8.86 14.21
N GLU A 408 -16.45 -8.96 15.49
CA GLU A 408 -16.42 -10.23 16.19
C GLU A 408 -17.87 -10.77 16.31
N ASP A 409 -18.03 -12.09 16.26
CA ASP A 409 -19.33 -12.77 16.26
C ASP A 409 -20.30 -12.28 15.15
N PRO A 410 -19.91 -12.38 13.86
CA PRO A 410 -20.80 -11.97 12.78
C PRO A 410 -22.08 -12.84 12.75
N PRO A 411 -23.22 -12.30 12.25
CA PRO A 411 -24.44 -13.10 12.08
C PRO A 411 -24.19 -14.37 11.26
N SER A 412 -24.86 -15.46 11.62
CA SER A 412 -24.69 -16.72 10.91
C SER A 412 -25.11 -16.56 9.44
N ILE A 413 -24.27 -17.04 8.53
CA ILE A 413 -24.59 -17.08 7.09
C ILE A 413 -25.89 -17.86 6.84
N SER A 414 -26.15 -18.92 7.62
CA SER A 414 -27.34 -19.77 7.47
C SER A 414 -28.66 -19.06 7.84
N GLU A 415 -28.59 -17.99 8.62
CA GLU A 415 -29.75 -17.21 9.07
C GLU A 415 -29.98 -15.98 8.17
N GLY A 416 -28.98 -15.60 7.37
CA GLY A 416 -29.07 -14.49 6.42
C GLY A 416 -29.81 -14.82 5.12
N CYS A 417 -29.89 -13.83 4.24
CA CYS A 417 -30.46 -13.99 2.90
C CYS A 417 -29.74 -15.09 2.12
N GLY A 418 -30.49 -16.08 1.65
CA GLY A 418 -29.93 -17.22 0.93
C GLY A 418 -29.21 -18.25 1.81
N GLY A 419 -29.21 -18.09 3.14
CA GLY A 419 -28.55 -19.02 4.08
C GLY A 419 -29.18 -20.42 4.15
N ARG A 420 -30.44 -20.54 3.72
CA ARG A 420 -31.17 -21.82 3.62
C ARG A 420 -30.97 -22.54 2.29
N VAL A 421 -30.31 -21.91 1.32
CA VAL A 421 -29.99 -22.54 0.02
C VAL A 421 -28.78 -23.46 0.22
N THR A 422 -28.97 -24.74 -0.05
CA THR A 422 -27.98 -25.78 0.26
C THR A 422 -27.12 -26.20 -0.92
N ASP A 423 -27.45 -25.75 -2.13
CA ASP A 423 -26.90 -26.25 -3.38
C ASP A 423 -26.20 -25.16 -4.21
N TYR A 424 -25.56 -24.19 -3.55
CA TYR A 424 -24.74 -23.20 -4.24
C TYR A 424 -23.61 -23.86 -5.05
N ARG A 425 -23.30 -23.28 -6.21
CA ARG A 425 -22.19 -23.70 -7.07
C ARG A 425 -20.83 -23.17 -6.58
N ILE A 426 -20.51 -23.39 -5.31
CA ILE A 426 -19.32 -22.83 -4.63
C ILE A 426 -18.02 -23.25 -5.36
N THR A 427 -17.91 -24.53 -5.72
CA THR A 427 -16.72 -25.06 -6.43
C THR A 427 -16.51 -24.38 -7.78
N ASP A 428 -17.57 -24.24 -8.58
CA ASP A 428 -17.49 -23.56 -9.88
C ASP A 428 -17.19 -22.07 -9.72
N PHE A 429 -17.76 -21.41 -8.71
CA PHE A 429 -17.44 -20.01 -8.40
C PHE A 429 -15.97 -19.85 -7.98
N GLY A 430 -15.43 -20.80 -7.22
CA GLY A 430 -14.01 -20.87 -6.87
C GLY A 430 -13.11 -20.96 -8.11
N VAL A 431 -13.51 -21.74 -9.12
CA VAL A 431 -12.81 -21.81 -10.41
C VAL A 431 -12.90 -20.47 -11.16
N LEU A 432 -14.08 -19.83 -11.18
CA LEU A 432 -14.27 -18.52 -11.77
C LEU A 432 -13.34 -17.46 -11.14
N ILE A 433 -13.21 -17.46 -9.81
CA ILE A 433 -12.30 -16.58 -9.07
C ILE A 433 -10.85 -16.82 -9.53
N LYS A 434 -10.40 -18.09 -9.53
CA LYS A 434 -9.02 -18.44 -9.94
C LYS A 434 -8.71 -17.98 -11.37
N GLN A 435 -9.64 -18.20 -12.31
CA GLN A 435 -9.50 -17.80 -13.72
C GLN A 435 -9.51 -16.28 -13.97
N ASN A 436 -9.88 -15.49 -12.97
CA ASN A 436 -9.96 -14.03 -13.05
C ASN A 436 -9.06 -13.34 -11.99
N THR A 437 -8.03 -14.05 -11.50
CA THR A 437 -7.02 -13.49 -10.62
C THR A 437 -6.31 -12.31 -11.29
N LEU A 438 -6.21 -11.19 -10.59
CA LEU A 438 -5.51 -10.00 -11.08
C LEU A 438 -4.00 -10.21 -11.03
N VAL A 439 -3.31 -9.82 -12.10
CA VAL A 439 -1.85 -9.83 -12.20
C VAL A 439 -1.32 -8.43 -12.47
N PRO A 440 -0.20 -8.01 -11.85
CA PRO A 440 0.45 -6.73 -12.16
C PRO A 440 0.98 -6.72 -13.60
N ILE A 441 0.70 -5.66 -14.35
CA ILE A 441 1.16 -5.47 -15.73
C ILE A 441 2.22 -4.35 -15.75
N LYS A 442 3.26 -4.50 -16.58
CA LYS A 442 4.31 -3.48 -16.73
C LYS A 442 3.72 -2.18 -17.28
N THR A 443 4.17 -1.05 -16.75
CA THR A 443 3.65 0.30 -17.03
C THR A 443 3.66 0.67 -18.52
N ALA A 444 4.61 0.15 -19.29
CA ALA A 444 4.70 0.36 -20.74
C ALA A 444 3.44 -0.08 -21.51
N PHE A 445 2.70 -1.10 -21.04
CA PHE A 445 1.46 -1.56 -21.68
C PHE A 445 0.25 -0.66 -21.38
N VAL A 446 0.37 0.27 -20.43
CA VAL A 446 -0.71 1.18 -20.04
C VAL A 446 -0.74 2.43 -20.93
N GLU A 447 0.40 2.81 -21.52
CA GLU A 447 0.53 4.00 -22.38
C GLU A 447 -0.18 3.85 -23.73
N GLU A 448 -0.45 2.62 -24.20
CA GLU A 448 -1.20 2.32 -25.43
C GLU A 448 -2.75 2.49 -25.29
N GLY A 449 -3.23 3.25 -24.31
CA GLY A 449 -4.66 3.51 -24.11
C GLY A 449 -5.47 2.32 -23.53
N ASN A 450 -4.82 1.18 -23.30
CA ASN A 450 -5.44 0.00 -22.71
C ASN A 450 -5.48 0.10 -21.18
N ARG A 451 -6.62 0.50 -20.62
CA ARG A 451 -6.85 0.51 -19.16
C ARG A 451 -7.04 -0.93 -18.65
N PRO A 452 -6.07 -1.57 -17.96
CA PRO A 452 -6.16 -3.00 -17.66
C PRO A 452 -7.31 -3.35 -16.72
N MET A 453 -7.61 -2.46 -15.76
CA MET A 453 -8.77 -2.59 -14.89
C MET A 453 -10.09 -2.59 -15.66
N GLN A 454 -10.20 -1.77 -16.70
CA GLN A 454 -11.40 -1.76 -17.52
C GLN A 454 -11.54 -3.06 -18.31
N LYS A 455 -10.44 -3.60 -18.86
CA LYS A 455 -10.45 -4.91 -19.54
C LYS A 455 -10.91 -6.03 -18.60
N MET A 456 -10.42 -6.04 -17.36
CA MET A 456 -10.84 -7.03 -16.36
C MET A 456 -12.32 -6.89 -15.98
N LYS A 457 -12.83 -5.65 -15.82
CA LYS A 457 -14.26 -5.42 -15.60
C LYS A 457 -15.11 -5.93 -16.77
N THR A 458 -14.70 -5.65 -18.00
CA THR A 458 -15.40 -6.14 -19.21
C THR A 458 -15.35 -7.67 -19.30
N ARG A 459 -14.21 -8.29 -18.99
CA ARG A 459 -14.07 -9.75 -18.94
C ARG A 459 -15.01 -10.37 -17.91
N LEU A 460 -15.01 -9.88 -16.67
CA LEU A 460 -15.90 -10.38 -15.62
C LEU A 460 -17.36 -10.26 -16.03
N ASN A 461 -17.77 -9.11 -16.58
CA ASN A 461 -19.12 -8.91 -17.09
C ASN A 461 -19.51 -10.03 -18.08
N ARG A 462 -18.68 -10.32 -19.10
CA ARG A 462 -18.93 -11.42 -20.06
C ARG A 462 -19.10 -12.77 -19.37
N HIS A 463 -18.18 -13.14 -18.49
CA HIS A 463 -18.22 -14.41 -17.77
C HIS A 463 -19.44 -14.55 -16.83
N THR A 464 -20.02 -13.43 -16.37
CA THR A 464 -21.13 -13.44 -15.41
C THR A 464 -22.48 -13.03 -16.01
N LYS A 465 -22.59 -12.83 -17.33
CA LYS A 465 -23.86 -12.46 -17.98
C LYS A 465 -24.96 -13.52 -17.82
N TYR A 466 -24.56 -14.79 -17.86
CA TYR A 466 -25.41 -15.93 -17.54
C TYR A 466 -24.61 -16.87 -16.64
N TRP A 467 -24.77 -16.73 -15.32
CA TRP A 467 -24.06 -17.52 -14.33
C TRP A 467 -25.03 -17.92 -13.20
N PRO A 468 -25.74 -19.06 -13.36
CA PRO A 468 -26.68 -19.56 -12.36
C PRO A 468 -25.97 -19.86 -11.03
N LEU A 469 -26.53 -19.39 -9.92
CA LEU A 469 -25.89 -19.45 -8.59
C LEU A 469 -26.02 -20.82 -7.90
N THR A 470 -27.09 -21.57 -8.18
CA THR A 470 -27.36 -22.87 -7.57
C THR A 470 -27.31 -23.99 -8.58
N ILE A 471 -27.01 -25.21 -8.11
CA ILE A 471 -26.98 -26.43 -8.92
C ILE A 471 -28.38 -26.69 -9.49
N SER A 472 -29.44 -26.50 -8.71
CA SER A 472 -30.83 -26.67 -9.15
C SER A 472 -31.30 -25.67 -10.20
N SER A 473 -30.68 -24.50 -10.31
CA SER A 473 -31.07 -23.43 -11.26
C SER A 473 -30.51 -23.60 -12.67
N THR A 474 -29.74 -24.67 -12.93
CA THR A 474 -29.10 -24.91 -14.22
C THR A 474 -29.06 -26.39 -14.57
N LEU A 475 -29.28 -26.71 -15.83
CA LEU A 475 -29.03 -28.01 -16.43
C LEU A 475 -27.71 -27.99 -17.19
N ILE A 476 -27.44 -26.94 -17.98
CA ILE A 476 -26.29 -26.96 -18.89
C ILE A 476 -24.94 -27.05 -18.15
N PHE A 477 -24.82 -26.42 -16.99
CA PHE A 477 -23.60 -26.46 -16.19
C PHE A 477 -23.46 -27.74 -15.35
N ASN A 478 -24.53 -28.53 -15.22
CA ASN A 478 -24.52 -29.85 -14.57
C ASN A 478 -24.28 -30.99 -15.56
N LEU A 479 -24.45 -30.73 -16.86
CA LEU A 479 -24.26 -31.65 -17.97
C LEU A 479 -22.88 -31.47 -18.64
N LYS A 480 -21.83 -31.23 -17.84
CA LYS A 480 -20.46 -30.96 -18.31
C LYS A 480 -19.97 -32.00 -19.32
N GLY A 481 -20.28 -33.29 -19.11
CA GLY A 481 -19.88 -34.37 -20.03
C GLY A 481 -20.46 -34.26 -21.45
N TYR A 482 -21.55 -33.52 -21.63
CA TYR A 482 -22.21 -33.33 -22.93
C TYR A 482 -21.95 -31.95 -23.53
N ILE A 483 -21.80 -30.93 -22.68
CA ILE A 483 -21.84 -29.52 -23.10
C ILE A 483 -20.46 -28.84 -23.07
N ASP A 484 -19.50 -29.33 -22.28
CA ASP A 484 -18.15 -28.75 -22.30
C ASP A 484 -17.42 -29.06 -23.63
N PRO A 485 -16.57 -28.14 -24.13
CA PRO A 485 -16.18 -26.84 -23.53
C PRO A 485 -17.06 -25.63 -23.91
N LEU A 486 -18.23 -25.79 -24.51
CA LEU A 486 -19.02 -24.68 -25.11
C LEU A 486 -19.23 -23.47 -24.16
N PRO A 487 -19.64 -23.64 -22.89
CA PRO A 487 -19.87 -22.50 -22.00
C PRO A 487 -18.60 -21.68 -21.69
N SER A 488 -17.44 -22.34 -21.68
CA SER A 488 -16.15 -21.67 -21.49
C SER A 488 -15.68 -20.93 -22.75
N ILE A 489 -16.02 -21.43 -23.94
CA ILE A 489 -15.66 -20.81 -25.22
C ILE A 489 -16.52 -19.58 -25.48
N ILE A 490 -17.84 -19.67 -25.28
CA ILE A 490 -18.76 -18.58 -25.64
C ILE A 490 -18.57 -17.31 -24.80
N THR A 491 -17.85 -17.39 -23.68
CA THR A 491 -17.56 -16.23 -22.81
C THR A 491 -16.23 -15.53 -23.16
N LYS A 492 -15.47 -16.08 -24.12
CA LYS A 492 -14.21 -15.48 -24.61
C LYS A 492 -14.47 -14.16 -25.34
N GLU A 493 -13.43 -13.35 -25.47
CA GLU A 493 -13.52 -12.09 -26.23
C GLU A 493 -13.63 -12.32 -27.73
N LYS A 494 -12.91 -13.33 -28.21
CA LYS A 494 -12.87 -13.82 -29.59
C LYS A 494 -12.84 -15.33 -29.53
N ILE A 495 -13.43 -15.96 -30.55
CA ILE A 495 -13.51 -17.41 -30.70
C ILE A 495 -12.74 -17.76 -31.98
N THR A 496 -11.94 -18.83 -31.97
CA THR A 496 -11.24 -19.30 -33.17
C THR A 496 -12.14 -20.17 -34.05
N GLU A 497 -11.77 -20.38 -35.32
CA GLU A 497 -12.56 -21.24 -36.22
C GLU A 497 -12.68 -22.69 -35.69
N ASP A 498 -11.61 -23.23 -35.11
CA ASP A 498 -11.63 -24.55 -34.45
C ASP A 498 -12.62 -24.60 -33.28
N GLU A 499 -12.68 -23.53 -32.48
CA GLU A 499 -13.59 -23.43 -31.35
C GLU A 499 -15.05 -23.28 -31.81
N VAL A 500 -15.29 -22.57 -32.92
CA VAL A 500 -16.62 -22.53 -33.57
C VAL A 500 -17.01 -23.94 -34.00
N PHE A 501 -16.12 -24.68 -34.66
CA PHE A 501 -16.38 -26.06 -35.08
C PHE A 501 -16.69 -26.97 -33.88
N GLN A 502 -15.94 -26.85 -32.79
CA GLN A 502 -16.19 -27.60 -31.55
C GLN A 502 -17.58 -27.29 -30.97
N CYS A 503 -17.97 -26.02 -30.90
CA CYS A 503 -19.29 -25.62 -30.40
C CYS A 503 -20.42 -26.17 -31.29
N ARG A 504 -20.25 -26.10 -32.62
CA ARG A 504 -21.22 -26.68 -33.57
C ARG A 504 -21.34 -28.19 -33.40
N ARG A 505 -20.23 -28.90 -33.25
CA ARG A 505 -20.21 -30.35 -33.00
C ARG A 505 -20.97 -30.72 -31.73
N ILE A 506 -20.84 -29.94 -30.67
CA ILE A 506 -21.59 -30.14 -29.42
C ILE A 506 -23.09 -29.98 -29.67
N ILE A 507 -23.51 -28.93 -30.37
CA ILE A 507 -24.93 -28.71 -30.72
C ILE A 507 -25.46 -29.90 -31.53
N TYR A 508 -24.75 -30.35 -32.57
CA TYR A 508 -25.18 -31.50 -33.37
C TYR A 508 -25.25 -32.81 -32.57
N ASN A 509 -24.32 -33.03 -31.65
CA ASN A 509 -24.35 -34.18 -30.77
C ASN A 509 -25.58 -34.15 -29.85
N LEU A 510 -25.94 -32.99 -29.30
CA LEU A 510 -27.13 -32.84 -28.46
C LEU A 510 -28.42 -33.14 -29.23
N ILE A 511 -28.53 -32.73 -30.50
CA ILE A 511 -29.67 -33.08 -31.37
C ILE A 511 -29.71 -34.60 -31.61
N ALA A 512 -28.54 -35.22 -31.86
CA ALA A 512 -28.47 -36.66 -32.06
C ALA A 512 -28.94 -37.42 -30.81
N LEU A 513 -28.56 -36.97 -29.62
CA LEU A 513 -29.02 -37.54 -28.35
C LEU A 513 -30.54 -37.36 -28.15
N GLU A 514 -31.07 -36.18 -28.46
CA GLU A 514 -32.51 -35.89 -28.40
C GLU A 514 -33.31 -36.75 -29.38
N SER A 515 -32.85 -36.89 -30.62
CA SER A 515 -33.51 -37.71 -31.65
C SER A 515 -33.61 -39.20 -31.28
N LYS A 516 -32.64 -39.68 -30.48
CA LYS A 516 -32.63 -41.04 -29.92
C LYS A 516 -33.36 -41.14 -28.58
N ASN A 517 -33.85 -40.01 -28.05
CA ASN A 517 -34.46 -39.87 -26.74
C ASN A 517 -33.58 -40.44 -25.61
N GLU A 518 -32.25 -40.25 -25.73
CA GLU A 518 -31.27 -40.68 -24.74
C GLU A 518 -31.43 -39.85 -23.45
N SER A 519 -31.18 -40.45 -22.29
CA SER A 519 -31.32 -39.75 -21.01
C SER A 519 -30.09 -38.87 -20.74
N LEU A 520 -30.31 -37.61 -20.36
CA LEU A 520 -29.26 -36.70 -19.95
C LEU A 520 -28.96 -36.91 -18.46
N TYR A 521 -27.75 -37.39 -18.14
CA TYR A 521 -27.36 -37.66 -16.75
C TYR A 521 -26.53 -36.50 -16.18
N PRO A 522 -27.09 -35.64 -15.32
CA PRO A 522 -26.31 -34.62 -14.62
C PRO A 522 -25.38 -35.29 -13.60
N LEU A 523 -24.09 -34.93 -13.61
CA LEU A 523 -23.05 -35.62 -12.84
C LEU A 523 -23.25 -35.57 -11.31
N ASN A 524 -23.96 -34.58 -10.77
CA ASN A 524 -23.97 -34.26 -9.33
C ASN A 524 -25.36 -34.16 -8.69
N THR A 525 -26.41 -34.64 -9.34
CA THR A 525 -27.76 -34.52 -8.76
C THR A 525 -28.09 -35.77 -7.96
N GLY A 526 -27.89 -35.71 -6.64
CA GLY A 526 -28.43 -36.72 -5.73
C GLY A 526 -29.95 -36.82 -5.91
N GLN A 527 -30.44 -38.02 -6.28
CA GLN A 527 -31.81 -38.59 -6.25
C GLN A 527 -33.06 -37.73 -6.58
N ARG A 528 -32.98 -36.42 -6.85
CA ARG A 528 -34.15 -35.51 -6.95
C ARG A 528 -34.68 -35.24 -8.36
N VAL A 529 -34.12 -35.84 -9.40
CA VAL A 529 -34.66 -35.74 -10.79
C VAL A 529 -35.52 -36.95 -11.17
N LYS A 530 -36.04 -37.68 -10.17
CA LYS A 530 -36.99 -38.77 -10.42
C LYS A 530 -38.36 -38.14 -10.74
N GLY A 531 -38.68 -38.00 -12.03
CA GLY A 531 -40.06 -37.72 -12.47
C GLY A 531 -40.26 -36.75 -13.63
N GLN A 532 -39.23 -36.07 -14.14
CA GLN A 532 -39.41 -35.22 -15.34
C GLN A 532 -39.43 -36.08 -16.61
N LYS A 533 -40.37 -35.80 -17.51
CA LYS A 533 -40.39 -36.42 -18.84
C LYS A 533 -39.13 -35.98 -19.59
N ARG A 534 -38.53 -36.88 -20.36
CA ARG A 534 -37.26 -36.61 -21.08
C ARG A 534 -37.39 -35.42 -22.03
N GLU A 535 -38.54 -35.30 -22.69
CA GLU A 535 -38.87 -34.16 -23.56
C GLU A 535 -38.77 -32.82 -22.81
N ASP A 536 -39.29 -32.75 -21.57
CA ASP A 536 -39.21 -31.55 -20.74
C ASP A 536 -37.75 -31.21 -20.36
N GLN A 537 -36.91 -32.23 -20.13
CA GLN A 537 -35.49 -32.04 -19.82
C GLN A 537 -34.72 -31.46 -21.01
N TYR A 538 -34.94 -31.98 -22.22
CA TYR A 538 -34.34 -31.43 -23.44
C TYR A 538 -34.84 -30.02 -23.71
N LYS A 539 -36.16 -29.76 -23.58
CA LYS A 539 -36.74 -28.42 -23.73
C LYS A 539 -36.12 -27.41 -22.77
N ALA A 540 -35.97 -27.78 -21.49
CA ALA A 540 -35.33 -26.92 -20.49
C ALA A 540 -33.84 -26.68 -20.79
N MET A 541 -33.10 -27.73 -21.18
CA MET A 541 -31.69 -27.64 -21.57
C MET A 541 -31.49 -26.72 -22.78
N TRP A 542 -32.30 -26.85 -23.83
CA TRP A 542 -32.23 -26.02 -25.02
C TRP A 542 -32.55 -24.56 -24.73
N ASN A 543 -33.61 -24.28 -23.96
CA ASN A 543 -33.95 -22.91 -23.56
C ASN A 543 -32.83 -22.24 -22.76
N GLU A 544 -32.18 -23.00 -21.88
CA GLU A 544 -31.05 -22.51 -21.11
C GLU A 544 -29.81 -22.27 -22.00
N LEU A 545 -29.48 -23.22 -22.89
CA LEU A 545 -28.36 -23.07 -23.83
C LEU A 545 -28.58 -21.86 -24.75
N GLU A 546 -29.80 -21.67 -25.24
CA GLU A 546 -30.18 -20.51 -26.04
C GLU A 546 -29.98 -19.21 -25.26
N THR A 547 -30.39 -19.18 -23.99
CA THR A 547 -30.19 -18.03 -23.11
C THR A 547 -28.71 -17.70 -22.94
N LEU A 548 -27.86 -18.71 -22.70
CA LEU A 548 -26.41 -18.52 -22.60
C LEU A 548 -25.82 -17.92 -23.90
N LEU A 549 -26.18 -18.46 -25.06
CA LEU A 549 -25.67 -17.98 -26.35
C LEU A 549 -26.16 -16.56 -26.66
N LYS A 550 -27.47 -16.28 -26.50
CA LYS A 550 -28.07 -14.95 -26.72
C LYS A 550 -27.39 -13.86 -25.90
N LYS A 551 -26.98 -14.18 -24.66
CA LYS A 551 -26.31 -13.20 -23.79
C LYS A 551 -24.88 -12.89 -24.23
N ASN A 552 -24.25 -13.71 -25.09
CA ASN A 552 -22.84 -13.61 -25.47
C ASN A 552 -22.59 -13.33 -26.98
N LEU A 553 -23.50 -12.63 -27.67
CA LEU A 553 -23.38 -12.33 -29.11
C LEU A 553 -22.42 -11.18 -29.46
N HIS A 554 -21.14 -11.35 -29.12
CA HIS A 554 -20.14 -10.27 -29.20
C HIS A 554 -19.43 -10.14 -30.55
N THR A 555 -19.12 -11.26 -31.22
CA THR A 555 -18.47 -11.28 -32.54
C THR A 555 -19.34 -11.99 -33.58
N ALA A 556 -18.95 -11.93 -34.85
CA ALA A 556 -19.60 -12.70 -35.91
C ALA A 556 -19.59 -14.21 -35.59
N ASP A 557 -18.49 -14.73 -35.05
CA ASP A 557 -18.35 -16.14 -34.68
C ASP A 557 -19.32 -16.58 -33.57
N HIS A 558 -19.53 -15.73 -32.56
CA HIS A 558 -20.54 -15.98 -31.53
C HIS A 558 -21.95 -16.05 -32.15
N ARG A 559 -22.25 -15.15 -33.10
CA ARG A 559 -23.52 -15.17 -33.84
C ARG A 559 -23.64 -16.41 -34.72
N ASN A 560 -22.55 -16.86 -35.33
CA ASN A 560 -22.53 -18.08 -36.15
C ASN A 560 -22.83 -19.34 -35.33
N ILE A 561 -22.38 -19.42 -34.08
CA ILE A 561 -22.72 -20.51 -33.16
C ILE A 561 -24.21 -20.43 -32.77
N TYR A 562 -24.71 -19.22 -32.49
CA TYR A 562 -26.12 -19.03 -32.16
C TYR A 562 -27.06 -19.34 -33.34
N ASN A 563 -26.70 -18.94 -34.55
CA ASN A 563 -27.47 -19.26 -35.76
C ASN A 563 -27.48 -20.78 -36.01
N CYS A 564 -26.36 -21.47 -35.77
CA CYS A 564 -26.31 -22.94 -35.83
C CYS A 564 -27.33 -23.57 -34.89
N LEU A 565 -27.49 -23.06 -33.65
CA LEU A 565 -28.52 -23.54 -32.73
C LEU A 565 -29.94 -23.31 -33.28
N LEU A 566 -30.22 -22.13 -33.85
CA LEU A 566 -31.53 -21.79 -34.41
C LEU A 566 -31.91 -22.62 -35.65
N GLU A 567 -30.93 -22.94 -36.50
CA GLU A 567 -31.12 -23.81 -37.66
C GLU A 567 -31.43 -25.26 -37.24
N CYS A 568 -30.87 -25.66 -36.10
CA CYS A 568 -30.94 -27.01 -35.56
C CYS A 568 -32.18 -27.29 -34.72
N HIS A 569 -32.68 -26.30 -33.97
CA HIS A 569 -33.75 -26.49 -33.00
C HIS A 569 -34.72 -25.31 -33.04
N LYS A 570 -36.02 -25.60 -33.26
CA LYS A 570 -37.08 -24.59 -33.29
C LYS A 570 -37.56 -24.30 -31.86
N PHE A 571 -37.43 -23.05 -31.43
CA PHE A 571 -37.94 -22.60 -30.15
C PHE A 571 -39.42 -22.21 -30.29
N ASN A 572 -40.33 -23.11 -29.93
CA ASN A 572 -41.78 -22.86 -29.95
C ASN A 572 -42.19 -21.96 -28.76
N PHE A 573 -42.05 -20.64 -28.91
CA PHE A 573 -42.46 -19.68 -27.88
C PHE A 573 -43.94 -19.25 -27.96
N ASP A 574 -44.62 -19.48 -29.09
CA ASP A 574 -45.92 -18.83 -29.37
C ASP A 574 -47.17 -19.75 -29.28
N GLU A 575 -47.04 -21.08 -29.32
CA GLU A 575 -48.22 -21.96 -29.30
C GLU A 575 -48.75 -22.25 -27.88
N GLU A 576 -47.89 -22.40 -26.86
CA GLU A 576 -48.31 -22.76 -25.50
C GLU A 576 -49.07 -21.63 -24.77
N LYS A 577 -48.70 -20.36 -25.00
CA LYS A 577 -49.44 -19.21 -24.43
C LYS A 577 -50.81 -19.02 -25.04
N LEU A 578 -51.02 -19.49 -26.26
CA LEU A 578 -52.33 -19.43 -26.92
C LEU A 578 -53.23 -20.57 -26.41
N SER A 579 -52.68 -21.77 -26.20
CA SER A 579 -53.47 -22.92 -25.71
C SER A 579 -53.88 -22.80 -24.24
N GLU A 580 -52.98 -22.38 -23.34
CA GLU A 580 -53.32 -22.19 -21.91
C GLU A 580 -54.40 -21.12 -21.72
N LYS A 581 -54.41 -20.08 -22.56
CA LYS A 581 -55.39 -19.00 -22.49
C LYS A 581 -56.76 -19.43 -23.04
N VAL A 582 -56.78 -20.33 -24.03
CA VAL A 582 -58.01 -20.89 -24.60
C VAL A 582 -58.64 -21.91 -23.64
N GLU A 583 -57.83 -22.78 -23.02
CA GLU A 583 -58.34 -23.76 -22.04
C GLU A 583 -58.89 -23.11 -20.76
N LEU A 584 -58.27 -22.03 -20.28
CA LEU A 584 -58.76 -21.29 -19.10
C LEU A 584 -60.07 -20.52 -19.40
N ASP A 585 -60.20 -19.93 -20.59
CA ASP A 585 -61.43 -19.26 -21.02
C ASP A 585 -62.58 -20.25 -21.29
N GLU A 586 -62.27 -21.48 -21.70
CA GLU A 586 -63.26 -22.54 -21.92
C GLU A 586 -63.76 -23.12 -20.57
N ALA A 587 -62.86 -23.36 -19.61
CA ALA A 587 -63.21 -23.79 -18.26
C ALA A 587 -64.03 -22.75 -17.47
N LEU A 588 -63.75 -21.45 -17.66
CA LEU A 588 -64.52 -20.36 -17.04
C LEU A 588 -65.94 -20.23 -17.62
N ARG A 589 -66.12 -20.53 -18.92
CA ARG A 589 -67.44 -20.51 -19.57
C ARG A 589 -68.33 -21.69 -19.15
N GLU A 590 -67.75 -22.84 -18.86
CA GLU A 590 -68.53 -24.00 -18.38
C GLU A 590 -69.02 -23.83 -16.94
N LEU A 591 -68.29 -23.09 -16.10
CA LEU A 591 -68.68 -22.81 -14.72
C LEU A 591 -69.76 -21.72 -14.58
N ASP A 592 -69.85 -20.79 -15.52
CA ASP A 592 -70.87 -19.70 -15.53
C ASP A 592 -72.28 -20.19 -15.95
N HIS A 593 -72.39 -21.41 -16.51
CA HIS A 593 -73.66 -21.99 -16.97
C HIS A 593 -74.35 -22.93 -15.96
N ILE A 594 -73.78 -23.13 -14.76
CA ILE A 594 -74.42 -23.91 -13.70
C ILE A 594 -74.65 -23.02 -12.47
N GLY A 595 -75.74 -22.26 -12.52
CA GLY A 595 -76.33 -21.67 -11.33
C GLY A 595 -77.76 -21.25 -11.58
N PRO A 596 -78.67 -21.45 -10.61
CA PRO A 596 -79.44 -20.28 -10.25
C PRO A 596 -79.61 -20.05 -8.74
N SER A 597 -79.34 -18.79 -8.39
CA SER A 597 -80.13 -17.90 -7.55
C SER A 597 -80.15 -18.03 -6.02
N LYS A 598 -79.73 -16.91 -5.41
CA LYS A 598 -80.16 -16.28 -4.14
C LYS A 598 -79.84 -17.06 -2.86
N SER A 599 -79.45 -16.49 -1.72
CA SER A 599 -79.48 -15.12 -1.15
C SER A 599 -78.57 -15.14 0.12
N GLU A 600 -78.13 -13.95 0.59
CA GLU A 600 -77.44 -13.57 1.87
C GLU A 600 -77.35 -14.60 3.04
N PRO A 601 -76.38 -14.53 4.02
CA PRO A 601 -75.87 -13.32 4.70
C PRO A 601 -74.43 -13.41 5.31
N ASP A 602 -74.13 -12.42 6.18
CA ASP A 602 -73.00 -12.18 7.09
C ASP A 602 -72.25 -13.35 7.79
N ALA A 603 -70.97 -13.05 8.04
CA ALA A 603 -70.05 -13.48 9.12
C ALA A 603 -69.45 -14.92 9.13
N PRO A 604 -68.13 -15.07 9.34
CA PRO A 604 -67.55 -16.30 9.86
C PRO A 604 -67.14 -16.18 11.33
N ARG A 605 -67.71 -17.07 12.15
CA ARG A 605 -67.16 -17.52 13.44
C ARG A 605 -65.93 -18.39 13.19
N ALA A 606 -64.95 -18.28 14.09
CA ALA A 606 -63.79 -19.14 14.16
C ALA A 606 -64.15 -20.56 14.66
N SER A 607 -63.46 -21.58 14.12
CA SER A 607 -63.24 -22.85 14.80
C SER A 607 -61.84 -23.39 14.50
N VAL A 608 -61.21 -23.89 15.55
CA VAL A 608 -59.81 -24.27 15.69
C VAL A 608 -59.64 -25.78 15.37
N ILE A 609 -58.48 -26.17 14.81
CA ILE A 609 -57.55 -27.25 15.27
C ILE A 609 -56.86 -28.06 14.14
N ARG A 610 -55.51 -28.04 14.24
CA ARG A 610 -54.44 -29.00 13.85
C ARG A 610 -54.01 -29.22 12.39
N ALA A 611 -52.83 -28.64 12.14
CA ALA A 611 -51.56 -29.33 11.83
C ALA A 611 -51.51 -30.21 10.58
N THR A 612 -51.05 -29.62 9.48
CA THR A 612 -49.96 -30.16 8.66
C THR A 612 -49.16 -28.99 8.08
N THR A 613 -47.90 -29.28 7.81
CA THR A 613 -46.88 -28.45 7.20
C THR A 613 -47.34 -27.78 5.91
N ASP A 614 -47.34 -26.45 5.83
CA ASP A 614 -46.91 -25.78 4.60
C ASP A 614 -46.53 -24.32 4.83
N SER A 615 -45.50 -23.88 4.13
CA SER A 615 -45.07 -22.49 4.05
C SER A 615 -45.69 -21.87 2.80
N PRO A 616 -46.37 -20.72 2.87
CA PRO A 616 -46.53 -19.87 1.72
C PRO A 616 -45.58 -18.68 1.86
N MET A 617 -44.61 -18.56 0.95
CA MET A 617 -44.20 -17.32 0.28
C MET A 617 -42.78 -17.44 -0.28
N SER A 618 -42.70 -18.02 -1.48
CA SER A 618 -41.71 -17.63 -2.47
C SER A 618 -41.98 -16.18 -2.90
N PRO A 619 -40.97 -15.29 -3.03
CA PRO A 619 -41.19 -14.00 -3.69
C PRO A 619 -41.34 -14.22 -5.21
N PRO A 620 -42.24 -13.47 -5.89
CA PRO A 620 -42.46 -13.62 -7.32
C PRO A 620 -41.30 -13.06 -8.17
N PRO A 621 -41.12 -13.53 -9.41
CA PRO A 621 -40.06 -13.08 -10.32
C PRO A 621 -40.30 -11.65 -10.82
N LEU A 622 -39.27 -10.81 -10.75
CA LEU A 622 -39.26 -9.42 -11.22
C LEU A 622 -39.18 -9.34 -12.76
N THR A 623 -40.28 -9.63 -13.46
CA THR A 623 -40.42 -9.27 -14.88
C THR A 623 -41.87 -8.98 -15.22
N SER A 624 -42.29 -7.72 -15.14
CA SER A 624 -43.25 -7.04 -16.06
C SER A 624 -44.01 -5.91 -15.36
N ILE A 625 -43.50 -4.67 -15.42
CA ILE A 625 -44.38 -3.49 -15.38
C ILE A 625 -43.77 -2.45 -16.35
N ASN A 626 -44.48 -2.19 -17.45
CA ASN A 626 -44.22 -1.05 -18.34
C ASN A 626 -44.62 0.26 -17.63
N PRO A 627 -43.91 1.38 -17.88
CA PRO A 627 -44.16 2.64 -17.19
C PRO A 627 -45.32 3.43 -17.84
N PRO A 628 -46.17 4.13 -17.08
CA PRO A 628 -47.00 5.19 -17.66
C PRO A 628 -46.16 6.47 -17.82
N THR A 629 -46.26 7.04 -19.00
CA THR A 629 -45.77 8.36 -19.37
C THR A 629 -46.49 9.47 -18.58
N THR A 630 -45.77 10.43 -17.98
CA THR A 630 -45.90 11.89 -18.22
C THR A 630 -45.16 12.76 -17.18
N LYS A 631 -44.34 13.67 -17.73
CA LYS A 631 -44.04 15.06 -17.36
C LYS A 631 -43.53 15.44 -15.94
N SER A 632 -42.22 15.69 -15.94
CA SER A 632 -41.50 16.90 -15.47
C SER A 632 -41.47 17.34 -14.00
N SER A 633 -40.23 17.68 -13.62
CA SER A 633 -39.78 18.70 -12.67
C SER A 633 -39.41 18.23 -11.25
N THR A 634 -38.08 18.20 -11.05
CA THR A 634 -37.33 18.73 -9.91
C THR A 634 -38.04 18.78 -8.54
N SER A 635 -37.54 17.99 -7.58
CA SER A 635 -37.16 18.48 -6.24
C SER A 635 -36.72 17.32 -5.34
N ARG A 636 -35.75 17.61 -4.46
CA ARG A 636 -35.27 16.76 -3.37
C ARG A 636 -36.36 16.62 -2.30
N SER A 637 -36.73 15.40 -1.91
CA SER A 637 -37.08 15.11 -0.51
C SER A 637 -36.88 13.63 -0.18
N THR A 638 -36.24 13.40 0.96
CA THR A 638 -36.13 12.16 1.71
C THR A 638 -37.50 11.51 1.96
N GLY A 639 -37.64 10.21 1.71
CA GLY A 639 -38.87 9.43 1.94
C GLY A 639 -38.56 7.99 2.34
N ILE A 640 -39.39 7.46 3.26
CA ILE A 640 -39.20 6.35 4.21
C ILE A 640 -39.17 4.93 3.59
N TYR A 641 -38.96 4.79 2.28
CA TYR A 641 -38.81 3.48 1.63
C TYR A 641 -37.46 3.36 0.93
N SER A 642 -36.38 3.21 1.71
CA SER A 642 -35.13 2.69 1.16
C SER A 642 -35.18 1.16 1.20
N ALA A 643 -35.13 0.52 0.04
CA ALA A 643 -34.76 -0.89 -0.05
C ALA A 643 -33.49 -1.14 0.78
N PRO A 644 -33.34 -2.31 1.45
CA PRO A 644 -32.15 -2.59 2.25
C PRO A 644 -30.93 -2.51 1.34
N ARG A 645 -30.11 -1.49 1.54
CA ARG A 645 -28.85 -1.34 0.80
C ARG A 645 -27.98 -2.51 1.16
N THR A 646 -27.51 -3.24 0.16
CA THR A 646 -26.51 -4.27 0.38
C THR A 646 -25.19 -3.60 0.83
N LEU A 647 -24.34 -4.31 1.55
CA LEU A 647 -22.99 -3.83 1.89
C LEU A 647 -22.22 -3.41 0.62
N LEU A 648 -22.48 -4.07 -0.52
CA LEU A 648 -21.91 -3.74 -1.81
C LEU A 648 -22.39 -2.39 -2.35
N ASP A 649 -23.69 -2.05 -2.21
CA ASP A 649 -24.22 -0.74 -2.61
C ASP A 649 -23.66 0.40 -1.76
N MET A 650 -23.45 0.14 -0.46
CA MET A 650 -22.78 1.08 0.43
C MET A 650 -21.30 1.27 0.08
N PHE A 651 -20.60 0.20 -0.30
CA PHE A 651 -19.19 0.27 -0.71
C PHE A 651 -18.99 0.95 -2.06
N THR A 652 -19.84 0.65 -3.04
CA THR A 652 -19.75 1.20 -4.40
C THR A 652 -20.25 2.64 -4.50
N SER A 653 -21.22 3.06 -3.68
CA SER A 653 -21.62 4.47 -3.60
C SER A 653 -20.56 5.38 -2.95
N GLN A 654 -19.56 4.80 -2.27
CA GLN A 654 -18.42 5.51 -1.72
C GLN A 654 -17.25 5.69 -2.72
N GLU A 655 -17.30 5.18 -3.95
CA GLU A 655 -16.23 5.27 -4.98
C GLU A 655 -15.97 6.70 -5.54
N LYS A 656 -16.07 7.74 -4.71
CA LYS A 656 -15.39 9.04 -4.91
C LYS A 656 -14.12 9.16 -4.04
N VAL A 657 -13.51 8.04 -3.65
CA VAL A 657 -12.24 8.04 -2.90
C VAL A 657 -11.08 8.21 -3.87
N LYS A 658 -10.20 9.19 -3.57
CA LYS A 658 -8.88 9.39 -4.17
C LYS A 658 -8.18 8.05 -4.40
N SER A 659 -7.51 7.87 -5.55
CA SER A 659 -6.81 6.61 -5.84
C SER A 659 -5.93 6.24 -4.65
N ARG A 660 -6.13 5.04 -4.09
CA ARG A 660 -5.23 4.52 -3.07
C ARG A 660 -3.81 4.53 -3.67
N PRO A 661 -2.80 5.07 -2.96
CA PRO A 661 -1.44 5.08 -3.48
C PRO A 661 -1.05 3.64 -3.84
N GLU A 662 -0.44 3.46 -5.01
CA GLU A 662 0.04 2.15 -5.46
C GLU A 662 0.99 1.55 -4.41
N PHE A 663 0.96 0.22 -4.31
CA PHE A 663 1.82 -0.52 -3.40
C PHE A 663 3.29 -0.25 -3.76
N THR A 664 4.00 0.46 -2.87
CA THR A 664 5.30 1.04 -3.18
C THR A 664 6.47 0.06 -3.12
N GLY A 665 6.21 -1.22 -2.79
CA GLY A 665 7.23 -2.29 -2.67
C GLY A 665 7.69 -2.90 -4.00
N ARG A 666 7.57 -2.21 -5.13
CA ARG A 666 8.08 -2.69 -6.42
C ARG A 666 8.78 -1.56 -7.14
N SER A 667 10.06 -1.76 -7.49
CA SER A 667 10.76 -0.85 -8.40
C SER A 667 10.05 -0.82 -9.76
N THR A 668 10.10 0.33 -10.43
CA THR A 668 9.65 0.50 -11.82
C THR A 668 10.32 -0.57 -12.69
N GLY A 669 9.58 -1.61 -13.08
CA GLY A 669 10.11 -2.75 -13.84
C GLY A 669 9.79 -4.14 -13.29
N GLY A 670 9.24 -4.25 -12.07
CA GLY A 670 8.86 -5.54 -11.47
C GLY A 670 10.03 -6.30 -10.81
N SER A 671 11.20 -5.68 -10.73
CA SER A 671 12.35 -6.20 -9.97
C SER A 671 12.16 -5.97 -8.48
N VAL A 672 12.60 -6.94 -7.67
CA VAL A 672 12.68 -6.84 -6.21
C VAL A 672 13.63 -5.69 -5.83
N ALA A 673 13.21 -4.82 -4.91
CA ALA A 673 14.06 -3.74 -4.42
C ALA A 673 15.29 -4.31 -3.71
N LYS A 674 16.47 -3.79 -4.05
CA LYS A 674 17.72 -4.14 -3.34
C LYS A 674 18.00 -3.08 -2.29
N LEU A 675 17.60 -3.33 -1.04
CA LEU A 675 17.72 -2.33 0.04
C LEU A 675 19.19 -2.05 0.40
N TYR A 676 20.07 -3.05 0.32
CA TYR A 676 21.49 -2.92 0.68
C TYR A 676 22.40 -3.61 -0.33
N ALA A 677 23.30 -2.85 -0.98
CA ALA A 677 24.17 -3.34 -2.05
C ALA A 677 25.19 -4.39 -1.59
N ASN A 678 25.58 -4.36 -0.30
CA ASN A 678 26.53 -5.30 0.29
C ASN A 678 25.85 -6.56 0.85
N HIS A 679 24.52 -6.64 0.82
CA HIS A 679 23.81 -7.86 1.21
C HIS A 679 23.87 -8.88 0.07
N LYS A 680 24.50 -10.03 0.35
CA LYS A 680 24.43 -11.20 -0.52
C LYS A 680 23.01 -11.76 -0.47
N TYR A 681 22.22 -11.50 -1.50
CA TYR A 681 21.03 -12.30 -1.77
C TYR A 681 21.51 -13.72 -2.05
N ALA A 682 21.09 -14.70 -1.25
CA ALA A 682 21.15 -16.07 -1.72
C ALA A 682 20.24 -16.13 -2.95
N ASP A 683 20.80 -16.42 -4.12
CA ASP A 683 20.02 -16.61 -5.34
C ASP A 683 18.95 -17.65 -5.04
N SER A 684 17.71 -17.20 -4.83
CA SER A 684 16.56 -18.08 -4.92
C SER A 684 16.38 -18.34 -6.40
N GLY A 685 17.15 -19.30 -6.92
CA GLY A 685 16.93 -19.90 -8.22
C GLY A 685 15.44 -20.24 -8.33
N SER A 686 14.89 -19.96 -9.51
CA SER A 686 13.59 -20.41 -9.97
C SER A 686 13.33 -21.85 -9.52
N ARG A 687 12.60 -22.03 -8.42
CA ARG A 687 12.00 -23.32 -8.10
C ARG A 687 10.88 -23.51 -9.09
N GLY A 688 11.23 -24.19 -10.18
CA GLY A 688 10.30 -24.69 -11.17
C GLY A 688 9.21 -25.53 -10.51
N GLU A 689 8.01 -25.37 -11.05
CA GLU A 689 6.90 -26.28 -10.88
C GLU A 689 7.33 -27.69 -11.28
N SER A 690 7.52 -28.56 -10.29
CA SER A 690 7.36 -30.01 -10.43
C SER A 690 7.55 -30.67 -9.07
N MET A 691 6.45 -30.90 -8.36
CA MET A 691 6.37 -32.04 -7.46
C MET A 691 5.03 -32.72 -7.76
N GLU A 692 5.14 -33.77 -8.58
CA GLU A 692 4.15 -34.83 -8.67
C GLU A 692 4.01 -35.48 -7.29
N VAL A 693 2.76 -35.84 -7.01
CA VAL A 693 2.31 -36.52 -5.81
C VAL A 693 2.48 -38.01 -6.03
N GLU A 694 3.21 -38.67 -5.13
CA GLU A 694 2.79 -39.97 -4.59
C GLU A 694 2.39 -39.79 -3.12
#